data_AF-A0A9F5IP10-F1
#
_entry.id   AF-A0A9F5IP10-F1
#
_cell.length_a   1.000
_cell.length_b   1.000
_cell.length_c   1.000
_cell.angle_alpha   90.00
_cell.angle_beta   90.00
_cell.angle_gamma   90.00
#
_symmetry.space_group_name_H-M   'P 1'
#
loop_
_entity.id
_entity.type
_entity.pdbx_description
1 polymer ?
#
loop_
_entity_poly.entity_id
_entity_poly.type
_entity_poly.pdbx_seq_one_letter_code
_entity_poly.pdbx_strand_id
1 'polypeptide(L)'
;MLTPLGRLDKYAASENIFNRQMVARSLLDTLKEVSDDEKDCIAVLERVSRLADDSEPTVRAELMEQVPHIAMFCQENRPSIPYAFSKYLLPIVVRYLADQNNQVRKTSQAALLVLLEQELIERYDVETKVCPVLVELTAPDSNDDVKTEAVAIMCKMASMVGKDITERLILPRFCEMCCDCRMFHVRKVCAANFGDICSVVGQQATEEMLLPRFFQLCSDNVWGVRKACAECFMAVSCATSQEVRRTKLSTLFINLISDPSRWVRQAAFQSLGPFISTFANPSSSGQFFREEECKNTESQNFVEEHSSEKNKDSEDISTHDVQSQTELSLDAEECHSEATPENDKEESNLVHFQDQGLLHSTLSLEPCKEPSDENEHNFDHCMLAVLPEPTLYSQENSLVEQELYNSFHFWRTPLPNIDIDLELQENAEKNDLANQKGQQEVMACASSNIIMATRKELEEMIENLEPHMDDPDVKAQVEVLSAALRASSLDPQEEPAASMGKLTNCQNEVCIKDQLNCTLIQDDTVPLINDAVEDIVESALRYIHNDSDLNTNSRFSPEEEKKSKIQDIVPQALLDQYLSMTDPSRAQTVDTEIAKHCAYSLPGVALTLGRQNWHCLKDTYETLASDMQWKVRRTLAFSIHELAVILGDQLTAGDLVPVFNGFLKDLDEVRIGVLKHLHDFLKLLHPDKRREYLYQLQEFLVTDNSRNWRFRAELAEQLILLLDLYSPRDVYDYLRPIALNLCADKVSSVRWISYKLVSEMVKKLYNTPTPTFVIDLMNELIERFCRCPKWSGRQAFVFICQTIIEDDCLPMDHFAEYLLPHLLHLASDRVPNVRVLLAKTLRQTLLEKEYFLMCVNSHQEAVEQTIVALQMDNDSDVKYFASIHPASTKIADDAMSTASSTY
;
A
#
# COMPACT_ATOMS: atom_id res chain seq x y z
N MET A 1 -56.38 13.12 12.35
CA MET A 1 -54.91 13.23 12.43
C MET A 1 -54.46 14.28 11.42
N LEU A 2 -53.40 15.05 11.70
CA LEU A 2 -52.86 16.02 10.74
C LEU A 2 -52.18 15.26 9.59
N THR A 3 -52.34 15.74 8.35
CA THR A 3 -51.59 15.22 7.20
C THR A 3 -50.08 15.44 7.39
N PRO A 4 -49.20 14.69 6.70
CA PRO A 4 -47.75 14.90 6.79
C PRO A 4 -47.33 16.36 6.55
N LEU A 5 -47.86 16.97 5.49
CA LEU A 5 -47.70 18.40 5.18
C LEU A 5 -48.28 19.33 6.26
N GLY A 6 -49.44 18.99 6.83
CA GLY A 6 -50.06 19.77 7.91
C GLY A 6 -49.27 19.72 9.23
N ARG A 7 -48.59 18.59 9.52
CA ARG A 7 -47.64 18.49 10.64
C ARG A 7 -46.41 19.36 10.39
N LEU A 8 -45.84 19.26 9.18
CA LEU A 8 -44.69 20.05 8.76
C LEU A 8 -44.95 21.56 8.92
N ASP A 9 -46.04 22.08 8.34
CA ASP A 9 -46.38 23.51 8.40
C ASP A 9 -46.64 24.00 9.84
N LYS A 10 -47.26 23.16 10.68
CA LYS A 10 -47.52 23.51 12.10
C LYS A 10 -46.25 23.65 12.91
N TYR A 11 -45.33 22.69 12.79
CA TYR A 11 -44.14 22.66 13.63
C TYR A 11 -42.99 23.52 13.08
N ALA A 12 -42.91 23.71 11.76
CA ALA A 12 -41.95 24.62 11.14
C ALA A 12 -42.18 26.08 11.56
N ALA A 13 -43.43 26.47 11.84
CA ALA A 13 -43.77 27.81 12.34
C ALA A 13 -43.81 27.90 13.89
N SER A 14 -43.40 26.86 14.61
CA SER A 14 -43.43 26.85 16.08
C SER A 14 -42.39 27.81 16.64
N GLU A 15 -42.72 28.57 17.69
CA GLU A 15 -41.75 29.42 18.41
C GLU A 15 -40.63 28.61 19.08
N ASN A 16 -40.89 27.32 19.38
CA ASN A 16 -39.92 26.44 20.00
C ASN A 16 -38.88 25.93 18.98
N ILE A 17 -37.61 26.28 19.22
CA ILE A 17 -36.45 25.89 18.40
C ILE A 17 -36.38 24.35 18.23
N PHE A 18 -36.58 23.60 19.32
CA PHE A 18 -36.49 22.14 19.29
C PHE A 18 -37.52 21.52 18.33
N ASN A 19 -38.73 22.09 18.29
CA ASN A 19 -39.76 21.62 17.35
C ASN A 19 -39.33 21.85 15.90
N ARG A 20 -38.70 22.99 15.59
CA ARG A 20 -38.21 23.29 14.25
C ARG A 20 -37.01 22.42 13.86
N GLN A 21 -36.12 22.10 14.80
CA GLN A 21 -35.02 21.14 14.59
C GLN A 21 -35.55 19.72 14.33
N MET A 22 -36.55 19.26 15.10
CA MET A 22 -37.18 17.96 14.84
C MET A 22 -37.82 17.92 13.46
N VAL A 23 -38.46 19.01 13.03
CA VAL A 23 -38.97 19.11 11.67
C VAL A 23 -37.86 18.93 10.65
N ALA A 24 -36.74 19.65 10.80
CA ALA A 24 -35.58 19.50 9.91
C ALA A 24 -35.09 18.04 9.82
N ARG A 25 -34.95 17.34 10.96
CA ARG A 25 -34.57 15.91 11.00
C ARG A 25 -35.56 14.99 10.29
N SER A 26 -36.85 15.24 10.47
CA SER A 26 -37.93 14.40 9.93
C SER A 26 -38.30 14.71 8.47
N LEU A 27 -37.58 15.61 7.80
CA LEU A 27 -37.88 16.02 6.42
C LEU A 27 -37.83 14.84 5.43
N LEU A 28 -36.82 13.98 5.57
CA LEU A 28 -36.67 12.80 4.72
C LEU A 28 -37.83 11.81 4.92
N ASP A 29 -38.21 11.56 6.18
CA ASP A 29 -39.33 10.69 6.50
C ASP A 29 -40.65 11.25 5.96
N THR A 30 -40.84 12.57 6.07
CA THR A 30 -42.02 13.25 5.51
C THR A 30 -42.05 13.13 3.99
N LEU A 31 -40.90 13.25 3.30
CA LEU A 31 -40.79 13.05 1.85
C LEU A 31 -41.10 11.60 1.43
N LYS A 32 -40.64 10.62 2.20
CA LYS A 32 -40.97 9.20 1.97
C LYS A 32 -42.47 8.93 2.13
N GLU A 33 -43.12 9.53 3.14
CA GLU A 33 -44.57 9.42 3.37
C GLU A 33 -45.42 10.00 2.22
N VAL A 34 -44.90 10.98 1.45
CA VAL A 34 -45.61 11.63 0.34
C VAL A 34 -45.03 11.30 -1.04
N SER A 35 -44.16 10.28 -1.12
CA SER A 35 -43.41 9.91 -2.32
C SER A 35 -44.29 9.54 -3.52
N ASP A 36 -45.52 9.10 -3.27
CA ASP A 36 -46.50 8.71 -4.29
C ASP A 36 -47.15 9.91 -5.02
N ASP A 37 -47.07 11.13 -4.47
CA ASP A 37 -47.65 12.35 -5.08
C ASP A 37 -46.57 13.42 -5.33
N GLU A 38 -46.32 13.70 -6.61
CA GLU A 38 -45.37 14.72 -7.07
C GLU A 38 -45.67 16.11 -6.48
N LYS A 39 -46.95 16.51 -6.38
CA LYS A 39 -47.33 17.84 -5.89
C LYS A 39 -47.04 17.98 -4.40
N ASP A 40 -47.27 16.92 -3.64
CA ASP A 40 -46.99 16.92 -2.21
C ASP A 40 -45.48 16.87 -1.95
N CYS A 41 -44.72 16.12 -2.74
CA CYS A 41 -43.25 16.16 -2.72
C CYS A 41 -42.70 17.57 -2.98
N ILE A 42 -43.17 18.23 -4.04
CA ILE A 42 -42.78 19.61 -4.36
C ILE A 42 -43.20 20.55 -3.23
N ALA A 43 -44.40 20.39 -2.67
CA ALA A 43 -44.86 21.20 -1.55
C ALA A 43 -43.91 21.07 -0.35
N VAL A 44 -43.47 19.86 0.02
CA VAL A 44 -42.48 19.66 1.09
C VAL A 44 -41.17 20.39 0.77
N LEU A 45 -40.64 20.27 -0.46
CA LEU A 45 -39.41 20.96 -0.87
C LEU A 45 -39.52 22.50 -0.86
N GLU A 46 -40.68 23.04 -1.19
CA GLU A 46 -40.95 24.48 -1.04
C GLU A 46 -40.96 24.91 0.44
N ARG A 47 -41.39 24.04 1.36
CA ARG A 47 -41.31 24.29 2.80
C ARG A 47 -39.88 24.21 3.33
N VAL A 48 -39.02 23.38 2.74
CA VAL A 48 -37.59 23.35 3.06
C VAL A 48 -36.95 24.73 2.85
N SER A 49 -37.35 25.44 1.79
CA SER A 49 -36.86 26.81 1.55
C SER A 49 -37.22 27.77 2.69
N ARG A 50 -38.39 27.60 3.34
CA ARG A 50 -38.77 28.41 4.51
C ARG A 50 -37.95 28.06 5.75
N LEU A 51 -37.70 26.78 6.00
CA LEU A 51 -36.80 26.33 7.08
C LEU A 51 -35.36 26.82 6.85
N ALA A 52 -34.97 27.01 5.58
CA ALA A 52 -33.67 27.52 5.22
C ALA A 52 -33.45 29.02 5.52
N ASP A 53 -34.51 29.73 5.88
CA ASP A 53 -34.45 31.14 6.29
C ASP A 53 -34.66 31.32 7.80
N ASP A 54 -34.60 30.22 8.57
CA ASP A 54 -34.73 30.27 10.03
C ASP A 54 -33.67 31.18 10.66
N SER A 55 -34.07 32.00 11.62
CA SER A 55 -33.15 32.88 12.35
C SER A 55 -32.09 32.11 13.15
N GLU A 56 -32.44 30.90 13.61
CA GLU A 56 -31.62 30.12 14.53
C GLU A 56 -30.61 29.23 13.78
N PRO A 57 -29.28 29.41 13.98
CA PRO A 57 -28.26 28.65 13.27
C PRO A 57 -28.34 27.15 13.50
N THR A 58 -28.79 26.71 14.68
CA THR A 58 -28.89 25.28 15.01
C THR A 58 -29.98 24.57 14.21
N VAL A 59 -31.03 25.28 13.75
CA VAL A 59 -32.03 24.74 12.82
C VAL A 59 -31.46 24.66 11.40
N ARG A 60 -30.73 25.71 10.96
CA ARG A 60 -30.10 25.75 9.65
C ARG A 60 -29.03 24.66 9.48
N ALA A 61 -28.21 24.43 10.51
CA ALA A 61 -27.21 23.36 10.52
C ALA A 61 -27.87 21.97 10.44
N GLU A 62 -28.92 21.75 11.23
CA GLU A 62 -29.67 20.48 11.23
C GLU A 62 -30.28 20.18 9.85
N LEU A 63 -30.85 21.19 9.20
CA LEU A 63 -31.35 21.05 7.83
C LEU A 63 -30.23 20.57 6.89
N MET A 64 -29.04 21.15 7.00
CA MET A 64 -27.92 20.85 6.12
C MET A 64 -27.35 19.44 6.33
N GLU A 65 -27.42 18.89 7.55
CA GLU A 65 -27.08 17.48 7.80
C GLU A 65 -28.01 16.52 7.05
N GLN A 66 -29.27 16.91 6.83
CA GLN A 66 -30.23 16.08 6.10
C GLN A 66 -30.14 16.22 4.57
N VAL A 67 -29.53 17.29 4.04
CA VAL A 67 -29.51 17.58 2.60
C VAL A 67 -28.91 16.44 1.76
N PRO A 68 -27.77 15.80 2.10
CA PRO A 68 -27.24 14.69 1.32
C PRO A 68 -28.23 13.51 1.21
N HIS A 69 -28.92 13.18 2.30
CA HIS A 69 -29.90 12.10 2.31
C HIS A 69 -31.15 12.45 1.50
N ILE A 70 -31.60 13.70 1.55
CA ILE A 70 -32.71 14.19 0.73
C ILE A 70 -32.30 14.21 -0.76
N ALA A 71 -31.06 14.56 -1.08
CA ALA A 71 -30.54 14.55 -2.45
C ALA A 71 -30.54 13.14 -3.06
N MET A 72 -30.11 12.13 -2.28
CA MET A 72 -30.23 10.72 -2.67
C MET A 72 -31.68 10.33 -2.98
N PHE A 73 -32.62 10.69 -2.09
CA PHE A 73 -34.05 10.45 -2.34
C PHE A 73 -34.56 11.14 -3.62
N CYS A 74 -34.14 12.39 -3.87
CA CYS A 74 -34.50 13.10 -5.10
C CYS A 74 -33.92 12.42 -6.35
N GLN A 75 -32.73 11.82 -6.26
CA GLN A 75 -32.11 11.09 -7.36
C GLN A 75 -32.81 9.74 -7.62
N GLU A 76 -33.20 9.02 -6.57
CA GLU A 76 -34.00 7.78 -6.67
C GLU A 76 -35.38 8.03 -7.29
N ASN A 77 -36.01 9.17 -6.94
CA ASN A 77 -37.33 9.57 -7.42
C ASN A 77 -37.28 10.56 -8.61
N ARG A 78 -36.15 10.61 -9.32
CA ARG A 78 -35.89 11.54 -10.43
C ARG A 78 -36.98 11.55 -11.53
N PRO A 79 -37.63 10.43 -11.91
CA PRO A 79 -38.72 10.45 -12.89
C PRO A 79 -39.93 11.28 -12.45
N SER A 80 -40.24 11.30 -11.15
CA SER A 80 -41.41 11.99 -10.59
C SER A 80 -41.12 13.44 -10.25
N ILE A 81 -39.90 13.75 -9.79
CA ILE A 81 -39.50 15.11 -9.37
C ILE A 81 -38.19 15.54 -10.06
N PRO A 82 -38.19 15.71 -11.40
CA PRO A 82 -36.99 16.07 -12.13
C PRO A 82 -36.47 17.44 -11.68
N TYR A 83 -35.15 17.56 -11.52
CA TYR A 83 -34.47 18.80 -11.12
C TYR A 83 -34.81 19.34 -9.72
N ALA A 84 -35.53 18.58 -8.88
CA ALA A 84 -35.92 19.00 -7.53
C ALA A 84 -34.71 19.45 -6.68
N PHE A 85 -33.64 18.65 -6.67
CA PHE A 85 -32.40 19.00 -5.97
C PHE A 85 -31.80 20.31 -6.50
N SER A 86 -31.58 20.40 -7.81
CA SER A 86 -30.98 21.56 -8.50
C SER A 86 -31.76 22.87 -8.29
N LYS A 87 -33.10 22.77 -8.17
CA LYS A 87 -34.01 23.91 -8.04
C LYS A 87 -34.20 24.36 -6.59
N TYR A 88 -34.38 23.43 -5.65
CA TYR A 88 -34.78 23.76 -4.27
C TYR A 88 -33.63 23.64 -3.26
N LEU A 89 -32.77 22.63 -3.39
CA LEU A 89 -31.76 22.31 -2.37
C LEU A 89 -30.40 22.92 -2.67
N LEU A 90 -29.93 22.83 -3.92
CA LEU A 90 -28.62 23.36 -4.31
C LEU A 90 -28.47 24.87 -4.02
N PRO A 91 -29.45 25.75 -4.29
CA PRO A 91 -29.34 27.16 -3.94
C PRO A 91 -29.19 27.41 -2.42
N ILE A 92 -29.78 26.54 -1.58
CA ILE A 92 -29.65 26.62 -0.12
C ILE A 92 -28.24 26.24 0.29
N VAL A 93 -27.71 25.12 -0.24
CA VAL A 93 -26.32 24.68 0.00
C VAL A 93 -25.34 25.79 -0.37
N VAL A 94 -25.48 26.36 -1.58
CA VAL A 94 -24.58 27.41 -2.05
C VAL A 94 -24.68 28.67 -1.18
N ARG A 95 -25.89 29.10 -0.81
CA ARG A 95 -26.09 30.26 0.07
C ARG A 95 -25.47 30.06 1.45
N TYR A 96 -25.54 28.85 1.99
CA TYR A 96 -25.01 28.54 3.33
C TYR A 96 -23.49 28.46 3.39
N LEU A 97 -22.79 28.35 2.26
CA LEU A 97 -21.33 28.53 2.22
C LEU A 97 -20.92 29.93 2.70
N ALA A 98 -21.81 30.92 2.57
CA ALA A 98 -21.64 32.30 2.99
C ALA A 98 -22.32 32.63 4.34
N ASP A 99 -22.82 31.64 5.09
CA ASP A 99 -23.58 31.89 6.32
C ASP A 99 -22.71 32.62 7.36
N GLN A 100 -23.31 33.52 8.14
CA GLN A 100 -22.60 34.24 9.19
C GLN A 100 -22.11 33.31 10.30
N ASN A 101 -22.84 32.22 10.55
CA ASN A 101 -22.50 31.24 11.57
C ASN A 101 -21.52 30.18 11.03
N ASN A 102 -20.42 29.98 11.76
CA ASN A 102 -19.37 29.05 11.39
C ASN A 102 -19.84 27.58 11.31
N GLN A 103 -20.73 27.16 12.21
CA GLN A 103 -21.22 25.79 12.23
C GLN A 103 -22.05 25.50 10.96
N VAL A 104 -22.95 26.43 10.60
CA VAL A 104 -23.78 26.28 9.39
C VAL A 104 -22.91 26.22 8.13
N ARG A 105 -21.88 27.09 8.04
CA ARG A 105 -20.91 27.03 6.93
C ARG A 105 -20.24 25.66 6.87
N LYS A 106 -19.63 25.19 7.97
CA LYS A 106 -18.93 23.90 8.00
C LYS A 106 -19.82 22.72 7.62
N THR A 107 -21.04 22.68 8.13
CA THR A 107 -22.00 21.64 7.76
C THR A 107 -22.37 21.73 6.27
N SER A 108 -22.54 22.94 5.73
CA SER A 108 -22.81 23.16 4.30
C SER A 108 -21.65 22.75 3.39
N GLN A 109 -20.42 22.98 3.84
CA GLN A 109 -19.21 22.56 3.13
C GLN A 109 -19.10 21.03 3.11
N ALA A 110 -19.34 20.37 4.25
CA ALA A 110 -19.37 18.92 4.33
C ALA A 110 -20.46 18.33 3.43
N ALA A 111 -21.68 18.89 3.49
CA ALA A 111 -22.78 18.47 2.63
C ALA A 111 -22.43 18.64 1.14
N LEU A 112 -21.88 19.78 0.73
CA LEU A 112 -21.46 20.02 -0.66
C LEU A 112 -20.42 18.99 -1.13
N LEU A 113 -19.42 18.68 -0.30
CA LEU A 113 -18.40 17.68 -0.66
C LEU A 113 -19.01 16.29 -0.83
N VAL A 114 -19.87 15.85 0.09
CA VAL A 114 -20.58 14.56 -0.04
C VAL A 114 -21.43 14.51 -1.31
N LEU A 115 -22.13 15.59 -1.63
CA LEU A 115 -22.95 15.69 -2.84
C LEU A 115 -22.11 15.58 -4.12
N LEU A 116 -20.89 16.12 -4.11
CA LEU A 116 -19.97 16.05 -5.25
C LEU A 116 -19.30 14.68 -5.36
N GLU A 117 -18.85 14.10 -4.24
CA GLU A 117 -18.23 12.76 -4.18
C GLU A 117 -19.20 11.66 -4.61
N GLN A 118 -20.50 11.84 -4.34
CA GLN A 118 -21.57 10.92 -4.78
C GLN A 118 -22.13 11.25 -6.16
N GLU A 119 -21.54 12.21 -6.88
CA GLU A 119 -21.98 12.65 -8.22
C GLU A 119 -23.47 13.06 -8.29
N LEU A 120 -24.02 13.60 -7.18
CA LEU A 120 -25.43 14.01 -7.08
C LEU A 120 -25.70 15.41 -7.64
N ILE A 121 -24.65 16.15 -8.03
CA ILE A 121 -24.74 17.47 -8.65
C ILE A 121 -24.28 17.37 -10.11
N GLU A 122 -25.12 17.83 -11.03
CA GLU A 122 -24.75 17.89 -12.44
C GLU A 122 -23.61 18.90 -12.67
N ARG A 123 -22.66 18.58 -13.55
CA ARG A 123 -21.50 19.45 -13.85
C ARG A 123 -21.91 20.88 -14.24
N TYR A 124 -23.00 21.01 -15.01
CA TYR A 124 -23.55 22.31 -15.40
C TYR A 124 -24.00 23.15 -14.20
N ASP A 125 -24.63 22.53 -13.20
CA ASP A 125 -25.05 23.20 -11.97
C ASP A 125 -23.86 23.60 -11.11
N VAL A 126 -22.81 22.76 -11.04
CA VAL A 126 -21.56 23.11 -10.35
C VAL A 126 -20.94 24.35 -10.98
N GLU A 127 -20.81 24.37 -12.31
CA GLU A 127 -20.22 25.48 -13.05
C GLU A 127 -21.01 26.78 -12.91
N THR A 128 -22.35 26.72 -13.01
CA THR A 128 -23.19 27.92 -13.08
C THR A 128 -23.67 28.44 -11.73
N LYS A 129 -23.73 27.58 -10.69
CA LYS A 129 -24.27 27.96 -9.37
C LYS A 129 -23.22 27.89 -8.26
N VAL A 130 -22.31 26.91 -8.27
CA VAL A 130 -21.36 26.70 -7.17
C VAL A 130 -20.07 27.50 -7.39
N CYS A 131 -19.43 27.36 -8.56
CA CYS A 131 -18.17 28.03 -8.87
C CYS A 131 -18.23 29.57 -8.72
N PRO A 132 -19.27 30.29 -9.19
CA PRO A 132 -19.32 31.74 -9.06
C PRO A 132 -19.33 32.21 -7.61
N VAL A 133 -20.05 31.50 -6.74
CA VAL A 133 -20.12 31.84 -5.31
C VAL A 133 -18.79 31.58 -4.63
N LEU A 134 -18.09 30.49 -4.95
CA LEU A 134 -16.74 30.26 -4.40
C LEU A 134 -15.72 31.32 -4.86
N VAL A 135 -15.82 31.78 -6.11
CA VAL A 135 -14.98 32.88 -6.62
C VAL A 135 -15.29 34.19 -5.88
N GLU A 136 -16.57 34.47 -5.61
CA GLU A 136 -16.98 35.64 -4.83
C GLU A 136 -16.53 35.55 -3.36
N LEU A 137 -16.71 34.39 -2.71
CA LEU A 137 -16.28 34.18 -1.33
C LEU A 137 -14.77 34.28 -1.15
N THR A 138 -14.01 34.05 -2.22
CA THR A 138 -12.56 34.25 -2.18
C THR A 138 -12.13 35.65 -2.56
N ALA A 139 -13.01 36.58 -2.92
CA ALA A 139 -12.66 37.94 -3.31
C ALA A 139 -11.79 38.68 -2.27
N PRO A 140 -10.98 39.69 -2.68
CA PRO A 140 -10.04 40.37 -1.78
C PRO A 140 -10.66 40.98 -0.52
N ASP A 141 -11.92 41.40 -0.60
CA ASP A 141 -12.73 42.04 0.45
C ASP A 141 -13.49 41.06 1.36
N SER A 142 -13.53 39.77 1.03
CA SER A 142 -14.17 38.74 1.83
C SER A 142 -13.45 38.47 3.16
N ASN A 143 -14.21 38.04 4.18
CA ASN A 143 -13.71 37.66 5.50
C ASN A 143 -12.68 36.53 5.41
N ASP A 144 -11.60 36.63 6.19
CA ASP A 144 -10.42 35.76 6.11
C ASP A 144 -10.74 34.28 6.44
N ASP A 145 -11.63 34.03 7.40
CA ASP A 145 -12.06 32.67 7.75
C ASP A 145 -12.83 32.03 6.59
N VAL A 146 -13.79 32.77 6.03
CA VAL A 146 -14.62 32.33 4.89
C VAL A 146 -13.77 32.12 3.65
N LYS A 147 -12.79 33.00 3.41
CA LYS A 147 -11.85 32.91 2.30
C LYS A 147 -11.01 31.63 2.38
N THR A 148 -10.46 31.34 3.56
CA THR A 148 -9.63 30.13 3.77
C THR A 148 -10.43 28.85 3.54
N GLU A 149 -11.67 28.80 4.05
CA GLU A 149 -12.60 27.69 3.83
C GLU A 149 -12.97 27.54 2.34
N ALA A 150 -13.31 28.64 1.66
CA ALA A 150 -13.67 28.63 0.25
C ALA A 150 -12.51 28.15 -0.66
N VAL A 151 -11.26 28.54 -0.36
CA VAL A 151 -10.07 28.02 -1.07
C VAL A 151 -9.98 26.51 -0.94
N ALA A 152 -10.15 25.97 0.26
CA ALA A 152 -10.05 24.53 0.49
C ALA A 152 -11.11 23.75 -0.31
N ILE A 153 -12.34 24.27 -0.39
CA ILE A 153 -13.40 23.69 -1.20
C ILE A 153 -13.04 23.75 -2.68
N MET A 154 -12.62 24.91 -3.20
CA MET A 154 -12.22 25.04 -4.61
C MET A 154 -11.12 24.06 -4.99
N CYS A 155 -10.15 23.82 -4.10
CA CYS A 155 -9.08 22.85 -4.34
C CYS A 155 -9.60 21.42 -4.43
N LYS A 156 -10.44 20.99 -3.47
CA LYS A 156 -11.06 19.65 -3.50
C LYS A 156 -11.96 19.46 -4.71
N MET A 157 -12.67 20.51 -5.11
CA MET A 157 -13.59 20.47 -6.25
C MET A 157 -12.90 20.36 -7.61
N ALA A 158 -11.66 20.81 -7.75
CA ALA A 158 -10.95 20.85 -9.03
C ALA A 158 -10.92 19.47 -9.72
N SER A 159 -10.62 18.40 -8.98
CA SER A 159 -10.59 17.04 -9.52
C SER A 159 -11.97 16.52 -9.94
N MET A 160 -13.03 17.01 -9.32
CA MET A 160 -14.42 16.57 -9.56
C MET A 160 -15.06 17.28 -10.76
N VAL A 161 -14.71 18.55 -11.02
CA VAL A 161 -15.24 19.33 -12.15
C VAL A 161 -14.45 19.14 -13.44
N GLY A 162 -13.22 18.64 -13.35
CA GLY A 162 -12.36 18.38 -14.49
C GLY A 162 -11.57 19.59 -14.98
N LYS A 163 -10.75 19.35 -16.02
CA LYS A 163 -9.75 20.29 -16.53
C LYS A 163 -10.34 21.61 -17.04
N ASP A 164 -11.32 21.56 -17.95
CA ASP A 164 -11.86 22.76 -18.62
C ASP A 164 -12.41 23.79 -17.62
N ILE A 165 -13.28 23.35 -16.71
CA ILE A 165 -13.88 24.21 -15.68
C ILE A 165 -12.81 24.73 -14.73
N THR A 166 -11.87 23.86 -14.32
CA THR A 166 -10.78 24.24 -13.40
C THR A 166 -9.89 25.31 -14.01
N GLU A 167 -9.46 25.15 -15.27
CA GLU A 167 -8.59 26.12 -15.95
C GLU A 167 -9.28 27.47 -16.16
N ARG A 168 -10.57 27.48 -16.49
CA ARG A 168 -11.30 28.72 -16.81
C ARG A 168 -11.78 29.48 -15.57
N LEU A 169 -12.28 28.79 -14.54
CA LEU A 169 -12.94 29.42 -13.40
C LEU A 169 -12.11 29.39 -12.11
N ILE A 170 -11.41 28.28 -11.82
CA ILE A 170 -10.72 28.10 -10.54
C ILE A 170 -9.28 28.62 -10.61
N LEU A 171 -8.54 28.27 -11.67
CA LEU A 171 -7.11 28.52 -11.82
C LEU A 171 -6.73 30.02 -11.74
N PRO A 172 -7.46 30.97 -12.37
CA PRO A 172 -7.13 32.39 -12.28
C PRO A 172 -7.19 32.88 -10.83
N ARG A 173 -8.27 32.53 -10.11
CA ARG A 173 -8.45 32.92 -8.71
C ARG A 173 -7.44 32.22 -7.80
N PHE A 174 -7.15 30.94 -8.04
CA PHE A 174 -6.12 30.20 -7.32
C PHE A 174 -4.74 30.88 -7.43
N CYS A 175 -4.35 31.33 -8.63
CA CYS A 175 -3.11 32.05 -8.84
C CYS A 175 -3.03 33.36 -8.05
N GLU A 176 -4.14 34.10 -7.96
CA GLU A 176 -4.22 35.34 -7.17
C GLU A 176 -4.06 35.08 -5.68
N MET A 177 -4.70 34.02 -5.17
CA MET A 177 -4.64 33.65 -3.75
C MET A 177 -3.27 33.13 -3.32
N CYS A 178 -2.52 32.48 -4.22
CA CYS A 178 -1.13 32.11 -3.99
C CYS A 178 -0.23 33.34 -3.69
N CYS A 179 -0.62 34.51 -4.18
CA CYS A 179 0.10 35.77 -3.99
C CYS A 179 -0.55 36.69 -2.96
N ASP A 180 -1.53 36.22 -2.17
CA ASP A 180 -2.23 37.07 -1.21
C ASP A 180 -1.25 37.58 -0.15
N CYS A 181 -0.88 38.86 -0.25
CA CYS A 181 0.12 39.49 0.61
C CYS A 181 -0.38 39.70 2.05
N ARG A 182 -1.70 39.65 2.27
CA ARG A 182 -2.32 39.95 3.56
C ARG A 182 -2.42 38.70 4.44
N MET A 183 -2.69 37.54 3.85
CA MET A 183 -3.10 36.35 4.60
C MET A 183 -2.24 35.12 4.33
N PHE A 184 -1.35 34.78 5.27
CA PHE A 184 -0.49 33.59 5.14
C PHE A 184 -1.28 32.27 5.24
N HIS A 185 -2.43 32.24 5.94
CA HIS A 185 -3.27 31.04 6.04
C HIS A 185 -3.80 30.61 4.67
N VAL A 186 -4.26 31.56 3.85
CA VAL A 186 -4.71 31.30 2.48
C VAL A 186 -3.57 30.74 1.63
N ARG A 187 -2.39 31.39 1.65
CA ARG A 187 -1.21 30.90 0.92
C ARG A 187 -0.78 29.51 1.36
N LYS A 188 -0.88 29.20 2.66
CA LYS A 188 -0.59 27.87 3.21
C LYS A 188 -1.57 26.83 2.68
N VAL A 189 -2.87 27.13 2.61
CA VAL A 189 -3.88 26.23 2.02
C VAL A 189 -3.62 26.03 0.53
N CYS A 190 -3.33 27.10 -0.22
CA CYS A 190 -2.93 26.99 -1.63
C CYS A 190 -1.70 26.10 -1.81
N ALA A 191 -0.66 26.29 -0.99
CA ALA A 191 0.56 25.48 -1.04
C ALA A 191 0.27 24.00 -0.75
N ALA A 192 -0.57 23.70 0.25
CA ALA A 192 -0.91 22.32 0.62
C ALA A 192 -1.67 21.56 -0.48
N ASN A 193 -2.51 22.25 -1.26
CA ASN A 193 -3.31 21.65 -2.35
C ASN A 193 -2.72 21.93 -3.75
N PHE A 194 -1.48 22.46 -3.82
CA PHE A 194 -0.91 22.92 -5.08
C PHE A 194 -0.73 21.78 -6.09
N GLY A 195 -0.29 20.61 -5.60
CA GLY A 195 -0.11 19.40 -6.39
C GLY A 195 -1.40 18.90 -7.02
N ASP A 196 -2.51 18.94 -6.28
CA ASP A 196 -3.82 18.50 -6.77
C ASP A 196 -4.26 19.35 -7.96
N ILE A 197 -4.16 20.68 -7.85
CA ILE A 197 -4.47 21.59 -8.94
C ILE A 197 -3.56 21.32 -10.16
N CYS A 198 -2.26 21.13 -9.95
CA CYS A 198 -1.32 20.83 -11.04
C CYS A 198 -1.71 19.55 -11.79
N SER A 199 -2.12 18.51 -11.06
CA SER A 199 -2.53 17.24 -11.65
C SER A 199 -3.78 17.36 -12.54
N VAL A 200 -4.71 18.26 -12.19
CA VAL A 200 -5.97 18.45 -12.93
C VAL A 200 -5.77 19.29 -14.19
N VAL A 201 -5.02 20.41 -14.09
CA VAL A 201 -4.78 21.30 -15.24
C VAL A 201 -3.75 20.72 -16.22
N GLY A 202 -2.89 19.82 -15.72
CA GLY A 202 -1.87 19.15 -16.52
C GLY A 202 -0.65 20.03 -16.82
N GLN A 203 0.24 19.50 -17.66
CA GLN A 203 1.60 20.02 -17.80
C GLN A 203 1.69 21.47 -18.27
N GLN A 204 1.00 21.81 -19.37
CA GLN A 204 1.13 23.13 -20.00
C GLN A 204 0.72 24.26 -19.05
N ALA A 205 -0.48 24.19 -18.48
CA ALA A 205 -0.97 25.19 -17.54
C ALA A 205 -0.13 25.23 -16.25
N THR A 206 0.36 24.08 -15.79
CA THR A 206 1.26 24.01 -14.64
C THR A 206 2.54 24.79 -14.89
N GLU A 207 3.20 24.55 -16.02
CA GLU A 207 4.49 25.18 -16.34
C GLU A 207 4.37 26.68 -16.63
N GLU A 208 3.31 27.10 -17.32
CA GLU A 208 3.12 28.50 -17.74
C GLU A 208 2.54 29.38 -16.62
N MET A 209 1.53 28.88 -15.88
CA MET A 209 0.75 29.70 -14.94
C MET A 209 1.10 29.44 -13.47
N LEU A 210 1.30 28.17 -13.09
CA LEU A 210 1.45 27.79 -11.68
C LEU A 210 2.89 27.86 -11.19
N LEU A 211 3.88 27.38 -11.94
CA LEU A 211 5.28 27.36 -11.48
C LEU A 211 5.82 28.73 -11.01
N PRO A 212 5.53 29.87 -11.67
CA PRO A 212 5.94 31.17 -11.15
C PRO A 212 5.38 31.46 -9.75
N ARG A 213 4.17 30.99 -9.45
CA ARG A 213 3.52 31.13 -8.14
C ARG A 213 4.10 30.15 -7.13
N PHE A 214 4.39 28.93 -7.55
CA PHE A 214 5.05 27.93 -6.72
C PHE A 214 6.42 28.39 -6.23
N PHE A 215 7.21 29.04 -7.11
CA PHE A 215 8.53 29.56 -6.74
C PHE A 215 8.44 30.67 -5.68
N GLN A 216 7.41 31.51 -5.76
CA GLN A 216 7.13 32.53 -4.75
C GLN A 216 6.75 31.89 -3.41
N LEU A 217 5.88 30.88 -3.42
CA LEU A 217 5.47 30.16 -2.19
C LEU A 217 6.65 29.39 -1.55
N CYS A 218 7.54 28.80 -2.35
CA CYS A 218 8.76 28.16 -1.85
C CYS A 218 9.75 29.16 -1.23
N SER A 219 9.63 30.45 -1.55
CA SER A 219 10.44 31.54 -0.99
C SER A 219 9.64 32.43 -0.03
N ASP A 220 8.49 31.94 0.46
CA ASP A 220 7.60 32.72 1.33
C ASP A 220 8.29 33.09 2.64
N ASN A 221 7.96 34.25 3.22
CA ASN A 221 8.50 34.65 4.52
C ASN A 221 8.04 33.72 5.67
N VAL A 222 6.88 33.07 5.51
CA VAL A 222 6.29 32.17 6.51
C VAL A 222 6.75 30.74 6.26
N TRP A 223 7.50 30.18 7.21
CA TRP A 223 8.03 28.82 7.12
C TRP A 223 6.93 27.76 6.93
N GLY A 224 5.74 27.98 7.48
CA GLY A 224 4.60 27.05 7.35
C GLY A 224 4.07 26.92 5.93
N VAL A 225 4.23 27.96 5.09
CA VAL A 225 3.91 27.92 3.66
C VAL A 225 4.99 27.15 2.91
N ARG A 226 6.27 27.46 3.16
CA ARG A 226 7.41 26.76 2.54
C ARG A 226 7.42 25.26 2.87
N LYS A 227 7.07 24.90 4.11
CA LYS A 227 6.89 23.51 4.54
C LYS A 227 5.82 22.80 3.71
N ALA A 228 4.65 23.43 3.52
CA ALA A 228 3.58 22.87 2.70
C ALA A 228 4.02 22.68 1.24
N CYS A 229 4.84 23.60 0.68
CA CYS A 229 5.44 23.40 -0.64
C CYS A 229 6.40 22.21 -0.70
N ALA A 230 7.21 21.99 0.34
CA ALA A 230 8.09 20.82 0.41
C ALA A 230 7.30 19.50 0.48
N GLU A 231 6.16 19.48 1.16
CA GLU A 231 5.29 18.30 1.30
C GLU A 231 4.60 17.94 -0.03
N CYS A 232 4.13 18.92 -0.80
CA CYS A 232 3.45 18.66 -2.08
C CYS A 232 4.40 18.59 -3.30
N PHE A 233 5.72 18.72 -3.10
CA PHE A 233 6.68 18.94 -4.17
C PHE A 233 6.73 17.81 -5.20
N MET A 234 6.58 16.55 -4.77
CA MET A 234 6.50 15.39 -5.67
C MET A 234 5.32 15.53 -6.64
N ALA A 235 4.14 15.89 -6.14
CA ALA A 235 2.94 16.02 -6.97
C ALA A 235 3.09 17.11 -8.03
N VAL A 236 3.69 18.25 -7.67
CA VAL A 236 4.04 19.31 -8.63
C VAL A 236 5.06 18.81 -9.65
N SER A 237 6.08 18.08 -9.22
CA SER A 237 7.11 17.50 -10.09
C SER A 237 6.50 16.56 -11.14
N CYS A 238 5.57 15.68 -10.73
CA CYS A 238 4.85 14.77 -11.63
C CYS A 238 4.03 15.47 -12.72
N ALA A 239 3.58 16.71 -12.48
CA ALA A 239 2.83 17.52 -13.43
C ALA A 239 3.72 18.39 -14.32
N THR A 240 5.04 18.19 -14.34
CA THR A 240 5.99 18.97 -15.15
C THR A 240 6.85 18.09 -16.05
N SER A 241 7.40 18.68 -17.11
CA SER A 241 8.37 18.04 -18.00
C SER A 241 9.66 17.67 -17.24
N GLN A 242 10.35 16.65 -17.75
CA GLN A 242 11.65 16.23 -17.23
C GLN A 242 12.70 17.36 -17.27
N GLU A 243 12.62 18.21 -18.30
CA GLU A 243 13.52 19.37 -18.46
C GLU A 243 13.31 20.38 -17.32
N VAL A 244 12.05 20.73 -17.02
CA VAL A 244 11.71 21.65 -15.92
C VAL A 244 12.08 21.06 -14.56
N ARG A 245 11.83 19.75 -14.35
CA ARG A 245 12.27 19.04 -13.15
C ARG A 245 13.76 19.21 -12.91
N ARG A 246 14.56 18.97 -13.94
CA ARG A 246 16.02 19.05 -13.89
C ARG A 246 16.56 20.47 -13.73
N THR A 247 16.07 21.41 -14.53
CA THR A 247 16.66 22.75 -14.66
C THR A 247 16.15 23.74 -13.62
N LYS A 248 14.88 23.61 -13.19
CA LYS A 248 14.24 24.58 -12.28
C LYS A 248 13.91 23.97 -10.93
N LEU A 249 13.16 22.86 -10.90
CA LEU A 249 12.66 22.29 -9.64
C LEU A 249 13.79 21.71 -8.77
N SER A 250 14.84 21.16 -9.38
CA SER A 250 15.98 20.62 -8.64
C SER A 250 16.68 21.69 -7.80
N THR A 251 16.99 22.85 -8.39
CA THR A 251 17.59 23.98 -7.66
C THR A 251 16.67 24.51 -6.58
N LEU A 252 15.36 24.60 -6.87
CA LEU A 252 14.37 25.05 -5.90
C LEU A 252 14.28 24.09 -4.69
N PHE A 253 14.30 22.79 -4.93
CA PHE A 253 14.24 21.79 -3.88
C PHE A 253 15.50 21.80 -2.99
N ILE A 254 16.68 22.00 -3.59
CA ILE A 254 17.94 22.16 -2.84
C ILE A 254 17.89 23.37 -1.90
N ASN A 255 17.22 24.45 -2.31
CA ASN A 255 17.01 25.61 -1.44
C ASN A 255 16.11 25.26 -0.24
N LEU A 256 15.06 24.45 -0.43
CA LEU A 256 14.19 23.96 0.65
C LEU A 256 14.92 23.01 1.60
N ILE A 257 15.82 22.17 1.08
CA ILE A 257 16.71 21.31 1.88
C ILE A 257 17.63 22.16 2.79
N SER A 258 18.09 23.30 2.28
CA SER A 258 18.98 24.22 2.98
C SER A 258 18.24 25.34 3.72
N ASP A 259 16.93 25.22 3.91
CA ASP A 259 16.09 26.27 4.49
C ASP A 259 16.52 26.62 5.92
N PRO A 260 16.44 27.89 6.35
CA PRO A 260 16.76 28.27 7.73
C PRO A 260 15.88 27.57 8.78
N SER A 261 14.62 27.27 8.44
CA SER A 261 13.67 26.60 9.34
C SER A 261 13.91 25.09 9.36
N ARG A 262 14.16 24.55 10.55
CA ARG A 262 14.27 23.10 10.77
C ARG A 262 13.07 22.32 10.25
N TRP A 263 11.86 22.84 10.42
CA TRP A 263 10.62 22.18 10.00
C TRP A 263 10.47 22.08 8.49
N VAL A 264 11.01 23.05 7.74
CA VAL A 264 11.02 23.02 6.27
C VAL A 264 12.05 22.01 5.79
N ARG A 265 13.27 22.03 6.37
CA ARG A 265 14.31 21.03 6.05
C ARG A 265 13.81 19.61 6.30
N GLN A 266 13.18 19.35 7.45
CA GLN A 266 12.62 18.05 7.79
C GLN A 266 11.62 17.58 6.72
N ALA A 267 10.66 18.42 6.33
CA ALA A 267 9.72 18.11 5.27
C ALA A 267 10.41 17.88 3.90
N ALA A 268 11.42 18.68 3.58
CA ALA A 268 12.19 18.52 2.34
C ALA A 268 12.95 17.19 2.30
N PHE A 269 13.56 16.74 3.40
CA PHE A 269 14.21 15.42 3.45
C PHE A 269 13.21 14.26 3.39
N GLN A 270 12.05 14.41 4.00
CA GLN A 270 10.95 13.45 3.87
C GLN A 270 10.50 13.30 2.41
N SER A 271 10.40 14.41 1.69
CA SER A 271 9.99 14.45 0.28
C SER A 271 11.14 14.21 -0.71
N LEU A 272 12.40 14.11 -0.29
CA LEU A 272 13.55 14.03 -1.20
C LEU A 272 13.55 12.75 -2.04
N GLY A 273 13.40 11.59 -1.41
CA GLY A 273 13.30 10.32 -2.14
C GLY A 273 12.09 10.28 -3.10
N PRO A 274 10.87 10.64 -2.64
CA PRO A 274 9.70 10.81 -3.51
C PRO A 274 9.89 11.84 -4.65
N PHE A 275 10.66 12.90 -4.46
CA PHE A 275 10.97 13.83 -5.55
C PHE A 275 11.97 13.22 -6.54
N ILE A 276 13.04 12.56 -6.06
CA ILE A 276 14.02 11.88 -6.91
C ILE A 276 13.34 10.83 -7.79
N SER A 277 12.36 10.09 -7.24
CA SER A 277 11.68 9.05 -8.01
C SER A 277 10.90 9.58 -9.21
N THR A 278 10.52 10.86 -9.19
CA THR A 278 9.87 11.49 -10.34
C THR A 278 10.80 11.55 -11.56
N PHE A 279 12.12 11.42 -11.43
CA PHE A 279 13.02 11.41 -12.59
C PHE A 279 13.04 10.10 -13.38
N ALA A 280 12.32 9.06 -12.92
CA ALA A 280 12.23 7.77 -13.61
C ALA A 280 11.67 7.93 -15.03
N ASN A 281 12.26 7.19 -15.98
CA ASN A 281 11.84 7.23 -17.38
C ASN A 281 10.47 6.53 -17.54
N PRO A 282 9.45 7.15 -18.19
CA PRO A 282 8.13 6.53 -18.39
C PRO A 282 8.19 5.16 -19.08
N SER A 283 9.16 4.95 -19.97
CA SER A 283 9.30 3.71 -20.75
C SER A 283 9.88 2.53 -19.96
N SER A 284 10.60 2.78 -18.86
CA SER A 284 11.16 1.73 -17.98
C SER A 284 10.33 1.51 -16.72
N SER A 285 9.31 2.35 -16.48
CA SER A 285 8.52 2.38 -15.24
C SER A 285 7.08 1.87 -15.37
N GLY A 286 6.70 1.28 -16.52
CA GLY A 286 5.41 0.59 -16.67
C GLY A 286 4.16 1.46 -16.48
N GLN A 287 4.29 2.79 -16.55
CA GLN A 287 3.18 3.72 -16.37
C GLN A 287 2.63 4.15 -17.73
N PHE A 288 1.60 3.44 -18.20
CA PHE A 288 0.61 4.06 -19.06
C PHE A 288 -0.11 5.11 -18.21
N PHE A 289 0.27 6.38 -18.38
CA PHE A 289 -0.68 7.44 -18.12
C PHE A 289 -1.89 7.17 -19.02
N ARG A 290 -3.10 7.10 -18.42
CA ARG A 290 -4.34 7.28 -19.18
C ARG A 290 -4.33 8.70 -19.73
N GLU A 291 -3.62 8.92 -20.82
CA GLU A 291 -3.97 9.98 -21.75
C GLU A 291 -5.23 9.49 -22.47
N GLU A 292 -6.38 10.03 -22.06
CA GLU A 292 -7.57 9.99 -22.89
C GLU A 292 -7.27 10.77 -24.17
N GLU A 293 -6.76 10.07 -25.19
CA GLU A 293 -6.80 10.57 -26.56
C GLU A 293 -8.25 10.55 -27.04
N CYS A 294 -8.92 11.69 -26.87
CA CYS A 294 -10.12 12.03 -27.59
C CYS A 294 -9.77 12.20 -29.09
N LYS A 295 -9.86 11.11 -29.87
CA LYS A 295 -9.79 11.17 -31.33
C LYS A 295 -11.20 11.12 -31.91
N ASN A 296 -11.58 12.26 -32.48
CA ASN A 296 -12.70 12.46 -33.39
C ASN A 296 -12.84 11.32 -34.41
N THR A 297 -14.02 10.70 -34.51
CA THR A 297 -14.51 10.16 -35.79
C THR A 297 -16.03 10.08 -35.80
N GLU A 298 -16.70 11.16 -36.21
CA GLU A 298 -17.94 11.00 -36.97
C GLU A 298 -17.54 10.77 -38.44
N SER A 299 -17.82 9.59 -38.98
CA SER A 299 -18.32 9.37 -40.35
C SER A 299 -18.24 7.90 -40.76
N GLN A 300 -19.41 7.36 -41.13
CA GLN A 300 -19.65 6.33 -42.16
C GLN A 300 -19.61 4.84 -41.78
N ASN A 301 -20.84 4.29 -41.73
CA ASN A 301 -21.35 3.16 -42.50
C ASN A 301 -20.69 1.77 -42.39
N PHE A 302 -21.51 0.83 -41.86
CA PHE A 302 -21.76 -0.56 -42.29
C PHE A 302 -20.73 -1.23 -43.24
N VAL A 303 -20.29 -2.44 -42.88
CA VAL A 303 -20.66 -3.74 -43.52
C VAL A 303 -20.05 -4.91 -42.73
N GLU A 304 -20.83 -5.98 -42.62
CA GLU A 304 -20.60 -7.28 -41.98
C GLU A 304 -19.43 -8.10 -42.56
N GLU A 305 -18.84 -9.00 -41.77
CA GLU A 305 -18.50 -10.35 -42.26
C GLU A 305 -18.38 -11.40 -41.14
N HIS A 306 -18.69 -12.64 -41.52
CA HIS A 306 -19.23 -13.77 -40.76
C HIS A 306 -18.24 -14.66 -39.97
N SER A 307 -18.77 -15.36 -38.96
CA SER A 307 -18.65 -16.84 -38.81
C SER A 307 -19.69 -17.38 -37.79
N SER A 308 -20.81 -17.99 -38.26
CA SER A 308 -21.14 -19.44 -38.20
C SER A 308 -21.16 -20.04 -36.77
N GLU A 309 -22.18 -20.74 -36.27
CA GLU A 309 -23.22 -21.58 -36.87
C GLU A 309 -24.20 -22.01 -35.75
N LYS A 310 -25.51 -22.02 -36.01
CA LYS A 310 -26.42 -23.10 -35.55
C LYS A 310 -27.79 -22.98 -36.24
N ASN A 311 -28.04 -23.97 -37.10
CA ASN A 311 -29.28 -24.24 -37.80
C ASN A 311 -30.44 -24.52 -36.81
N LYS A 312 -31.65 -24.00 -37.08
CA LYS A 312 -32.71 -24.74 -37.77
C LYS A 312 -34.05 -23.99 -37.79
N ASP A 313 -34.61 -23.99 -39.01
CA ASP A 313 -36.03 -24.13 -39.36
C ASP A 313 -36.96 -22.93 -39.02
N SER A 314 -37.22 -22.05 -40.00
CA SER A 314 -38.34 -22.08 -40.98
C SER A 314 -39.69 -21.79 -40.30
N GLU A 315 -40.49 -20.80 -40.65
CA GLU A 315 -40.98 -20.42 -41.98
C GLU A 315 -41.72 -19.06 -41.88
N ASP A 316 -41.52 -18.22 -42.90
CA ASP A 316 -42.54 -17.45 -43.62
C ASP A 316 -43.37 -16.27 -43.02
N ILE A 317 -43.07 -15.10 -43.63
CA ILE A 317 -43.97 -14.22 -44.41
C ILE A 317 -44.75 -13.11 -43.69
N SER A 318 -44.22 -11.89 -43.90
CA SER A 318 -44.92 -10.64 -44.31
C SER A 318 -45.87 -9.98 -43.29
N THR A 319 -46.19 -8.69 -43.29
CA THR A 319 -45.73 -7.41 -43.87
C THR A 319 -46.71 -6.40 -43.25
N HIS A 320 -46.26 -5.16 -42.97
CA HIS A 320 -47.08 -3.97 -42.71
C HIS A 320 -47.98 -3.99 -41.45
N ASP A 321 -48.45 -2.87 -40.91
CA ASP A 321 -48.01 -1.49 -40.71
C ASP A 321 -49.18 -0.85 -39.94
N VAL A 322 -48.91 0.22 -39.19
CA VAL A 322 -49.87 1.22 -38.66
C VAL A 322 -50.82 0.84 -37.49
N GLN A 323 -50.42 1.33 -36.31
CA GLN A 323 -51.16 2.20 -35.37
C GLN A 323 -52.72 2.18 -35.32
N SER A 324 -53.20 1.70 -34.16
CA SER A 324 -54.02 2.41 -33.16
C SER A 324 -55.56 2.51 -33.32
N GLN A 325 -56.23 2.23 -32.19
CA GLN A 325 -57.55 2.71 -31.72
C GLN A 325 -58.79 2.03 -32.34
N THR A 326 -59.87 1.62 -31.67
CA THR A 326 -60.37 1.64 -30.27
C THR A 326 -61.65 0.77 -30.25
N GLU A 327 -62.01 0.25 -29.07
CA GLU A 327 -63.40 0.08 -28.56
C GLU A 327 -64.24 -1.20 -28.76
N LEU A 328 -64.93 -1.49 -27.62
CA LEU A 328 -66.18 -2.23 -27.39
C LEU A 328 -66.09 -3.77 -27.33
N SER A 329 -66.76 -4.51 -26.44
CA SER A 329 -67.48 -4.24 -25.18
C SER A 329 -68.21 -5.53 -24.78
N LEU A 330 -68.42 -5.71 -23.47
CA LEU A 330 -69.59 -6.34 -22.82
C LEU A 330 -69.73 -7.88 -22.85
N ASP A 331 -69.57 -8.52 -21.69
CA ASP A 331 -70.63 -8.95 -20.75
C ASP A 331 -70.02 -9.96 -19.75
N ALA A 332 -69.97 -9.75 -18.43
CA ALA A 332 -71.00 -9.52 -17.41
C ALA A 332 -71.66 -10.83 -16.87
N GLU A 333 -71.77 -10.87 -15.52
CA GLU A 333 -72.38 -11.83 -14.57
C GLU A 333 -71.33 -12.46 -13.63
N GLU A 334 -70.98 -11.93 -12.46
CA GLU A 334 -71.64 -11.17 -11.37
C GLU A 334 -72.36 -12.01 -10.29
N CYS A 335 -72.24 -11.52 -9.05
CA CYS A 335 -72.85 -11.89 -7.77
C CYS A 335 -72.22 -12.99 -6.90
N HIS A 336 -72.16 -12.89 -5.57
CA HIS A 336 -72.04 -11.81 -4.56
C HIS A 336 -72.34 -12.48 -3.20
N SER A 337 -71.51 -12.22 -2.19
CA SER A 337 -71.85 -12.11 -0.75
C SER A 337 -70.54 -11.73 -0.02
N GLU A 338 -70.35 -10.54 0.56
CA GLU A 338 -70.96 -9.96 1.79
C GLU A 338 -71.08 -10.95 2.95
N ALA A 339 -70.79 -10.66 4.23
CA ALA A 339 -70.11 -9.59 4.98
C ALA A 339 -70.24 -9.98 6.48
N THR A 340 -69.61 -9.20 7.37
CA THR A 340 -69.84 -9.05 8.83
C THR A 340 -68.96 -9.89 9.79
N PRO A 341 -68.80 -9.49 11.08
CA PRO A 341 -67.79 -8.51 11.55
C PRO A 341 -67.11 -8.95 12.89
N GLU A 342 -66.47 -7.98 13.57
CA GLU A 342 -66.15 -7.96 15.03
C GLU A 342 -64.96 -8.79 15.54
N ASN A 343 -64.29 -8.46 16.66
CA ASN A 343 -63.85 -7.25 17.37
C ASN A 343 -63.17 -7.80 18.65
N ASP A 344 -62.38 -6.98 19.34
CA ASP A 344 -62.05 -7.08 20.78
C ASP A 344 -61.07 -8.20 21.21
N LYS A 345 -60.03 -8.03 22.03
CA LYS A 345 -59.59 -7.07 23.08
C LYS A 345 -58.17 -7.53 23.50
N GLU A 346 -57.26 -6.86 24.19
CA GLU A 346 -57.18 -5.71 25.11
C GLU A 346 -55.66 -5.42 25.22
N GLU A 347 -55.11 -4.23 24.96
CA GLU A 347 -55.06 -3.02 25.78
C GLU A 347 -54.22 -3.09 27.08
N SER A 348 -53.24 -2.16 27.16
CA SER A 348 -52.88 -1.36 28.36
C SER A 348 -51.95 -2.05 29.39
N ASN A 349 -50.96 -1.43 30.05
CA ASN A 349 -50.66 -0.04 30.37
C ASN A 349 -49.13 0.14 30.55
N LEU A 350 -48.58 1.17 29.90
CA LEU A 350 -47.39 1.89 30.36
C LEU A 350 -47.83 2.85 31.47
N VAL A 351 -47.13 2.86 32.60
CA VAL A 351 -47.27 3.90 33.63
C VAL A 351 -45.94 4.61 33.83
N HIS A 352 -46.07 5.93 33.82
CA HIS A 352 -45.13 7.03 33.94
C HIS A 352 -44.23 7.05 35.20
N PHE A 353 -43.05 7.65 35.00
CA PHE A 353 -42.30 8.62 35.84
C PHE A 353 -42.30 8.45 37.36
N GLN A 354 -41.10 8.55 37.96
CA GLN A 354 -40.83 9.69 38.85
C GLN A 354 -39.35 9.93 39.15
N ASP A 355 -39.11 11.22 39.33
CA ASP A 355 -37.90 11.97 39.65
C ASP A 355 -37.49 11.84 41.14
N GLN A 356 -36.29 12.36 41.44
CA GLN A 356 -35.71 12.75 42.74
C GLN A 356 -34.89 11.73 43.55
N GLY A 357 -33.69 12.19 43.96
CA GLY A 357 -33.22 12.05 45.34
C GLY A 357 -31.79 11.54 45.55
N LEU A 358 -30.90 12.49 45.85
CA LEU A 358 -29.60 12.39 46.55
C LEU A 358 -29.35 11.13 47.41
N LEU A 359 -28.09 10.65 47.45
CA LEU A 359 -27.15 10.76 48.58
C LEU A 359 -25.93 9.81 48.46
N HIS A 360 -24.75 10.39 48.69
CA HIS A 360 -23.59 9.88 49.44
C HIS A 360 -22.66 8.74 48.94
N SER A 361 -21.37 9.12 48.84
CA SER A 361 -20.19 8.48 49.48
C SER A 361 -19.64 7.22 48.81
N THR A 362 -18.33 6.95 48.68
CA THR A 362 -17.06 7.54 49.17
C THR A 362 -15.91 6.74 48.51
N LEU A 363 -14.68 7.24 48.68
CA LEU A 363 -13.35 6.60 48.55
C LEU A 363 -12.67 6.76 47.18
N SER A 364 -11.40 7.13 47.06
CA SER A 364 -10.39 7.73 47.96
C SER A 364 -9.13 7.80 47.09
N LEU A 365 -8.46 8.96 47.01
CA LEU A 365 -7.04 9.03 46.65
C LEU A 365 -6.48 10.36 47.15
N GLU A 366 -5.52 10.26 48.07
CA GLU A 366 -4.73 11.35 48.60
C GLU A 366 -3.25 11.17 48.20
N PRO A 367 -2.43 12.23 48.29
CA PRO A 367 -1.56 12.65 47.19
C PRO A 367 -0.10 12.81 47.63
N CYS A 368 0.75 13.36 46.74
CA CYS A 368 1.90 14.25 47.01
C CYS A 368 2.78 14.29 45.75
N LYS A 369 3.51 15.34 45.37
CA LYS A 369 3.65 16.78 45.68
C LYS A 369 4.68 17.26 44.66
N GLU A 370 4.47 18.42 44.03
CA GLU A 370 5.56 19.15 43.35
C GLU A 370 6.53 19.77 44.37
N PRO A 371 7.65 20.35 43.90
CA PRO A 371 7.63 21.81 43.88
C PRO A 371 8.20 22.45 42.60
N SER A 372 7.56 23.57 42.32
CA SER A 372 7.81 24.67 41.39
C SER A 372 8.95 25.61 41.78
N ASP A 373 9.45 26.36 40.79
CA ASP A 373 9.86 27.78 40.85
C ASP A 373 9.46 28.36 39.46
N GLU A 374 8.41 29.18 39.28
CA GLU A 374 8.21 30.63 39.61
C GLU A 374 9.30 31.53 39.01
N ASN A 375 9.10 32.67 38.32
CA ASN A 375 8.01 33.58 37.89
C ASN A 375 8.62 34.45 36.74
N GLU A 376 7.97 35.24 35.88
CA GLU A 376 6.90 36.25 35.97
C GLU A 376 6.23 36.35 34.57
N HIS A 377 4.91 36.33 34.32
CA HIS A 377 3.73 37.09 34.77
C HIS A 377 3.55 38.54 34.27
N ASN A 378 2.55 38.74 33.40
CA ASN A 378 1.36 39.59 33.61
C ASN A 378 0.36 39.35 32.45
N PHE A 379 -0.82 38.71 32.65
CA PHE A 379 -2.11 39.15 33.25
C PHE A 379 -2.82 40.23 32.39
N ASP A 380 -4.09 40.11 31.96
CA ASP A 380 -5.36 39.68 32.61
C ASP A 380 -6.31 38.92 31.65
N HIS A 381 -6.99 37.79 32.00
CA HIS A 381 -8.18 37.56 32.87
C HIS A 381 -9.54 37.79 32.11
N CYS A 382 -10.62 37.00 32.14
CA CYS A 382 -11.11 35.80 32.86
C CYS A 382 -12.41 35.32 32.12
N MET A 383 -12.51 34.11 31.55
CA MET A 383 -12.99 32.80 32.08
C MET A 383 -14.39 32.73 32.74
N LEU A 384 -15.23 31.81 32.24
CA LEU A 384 -15.88 30.77 33.06
C LEU A 384 -16.39 29.59 32.19
N ALA A 385 -16.20 28.39 32.71
CA ALA A 385 -16.26 27.08 32.07
C ALA A 385 -17.64 26.41 32.16
N VAL A 386 -17.98 25.58 31.16
CA VAL A 386 -18.92 24.44 31.27
C VAL A 386 -18.40 23.27 30.41
N LEU A 387 -18.01 22.19 31.12
CA LEU A 387 -18.01 20.74 30.82
C LEU A 387 -18.11 20.24 29.36
N PRO A 388 -17.20 19.33 28.94
CA PRO A 388 -17.43 18.42 27.82
C PRO A 388 -17.52 16.94 28.27
N GLU A 389 -18.60 16.24 27.90
CA GLU A 389 -18.64 14.77 27.74
C GLU A 389 -19.78 14.41 26.76
N PRO A 390 -19.75 13.25 26.07
CA PRO A 390 -18.62 12.45 25.60
C PRO A 390 -18.74 12.13 24.10
N THR A 391 -17.70 12.38 23.30
CA THR A 391 -17.59 11.78 21.96
C THR A 391 -16.82 10.47 22.08
N LEU A 392 -17.57 9.36 22.17
CA LEU A 392 -17.08 8.05 21.75
C LEU A 392 -16.83 8.14 20.24
N TYR A 393 -15.57 8.16 19.81
CA TYR A 393 -15.04 7.47 18.62
C TYR A 393 -13.54 7.75 18.45
N SER A 394 -12.79 6.66 18.24
CA SER A 394 -11.45 6.54 17.67
C SER A 394 -10.29 7.31 18.33
N GLN A 395 -9.83 6.83 19.50
CA GLN A 395 -8.46 7.07 19.97
C GLN A 395 -7.63 5.79 20.13
N GLU A 396 -8.12 4.65 19.62
CA GLU A 396 -7.33 3.41 19.47
C GLU A 396 -6.72 3.23 18.06
N ASN A 397 -7.10 4.04 17.07
CA ASN A 397 -6.62 3.87 15.68
C ASN A 397 -5.31 4.61 15.34
N SER A 398 -4.82 5.55 16.16
CA SER A 398 -3.60 6.33 15.79
C SER A 398 -2.27 5.58 15.99
N LEU A 399 -2.28 4.43 16.68
CA LEU A 399 -1.10 3.59 16.85
C LEU A 399 -0.98 2.49 15.78
N VAL A 400 -2.07 2.18 15.07
CA VAL A 400 -2.13 1.07 14.10
C VAL A 400 -1.68 1.50 12.69
N GLU A 401 -1.83 2.78 12.33
CA GLU A 401 -1.40 3.29 11.01
C GLU A 401 0.14 3.40 10.84
N GLN A 402 0.91 3.37 11.92
CA GLN A 402 2.38 3.38 11.84
C GLN A 402 3.01 1.98 11.65
N GLU A 403 2.22 0.91 11.74
CA GLU A 403 2.74 -0.47 11.79
C GLU A 403 2.68 -1.22 10.45
N LEU A 404 2.02 -0.67 9.43
CA LEU A 404 1.83 -1.31 8.14
C LEU A 404 2.66 -0.62 7.06
N TYR A 405 3.56 -1.38 6.43
CA TYR A 405 3.94 -1.07 5.05
C TYR A 405 2.65 -1.14 4.21
N ASN A 406 2.19 0.01 3.72
CA ASN A 406 1.01 0.12 2.88
C ASN A 406 1.47 0.57 1.48
N SER A 407 1.37 -0.32 0.49
CA SER A 407 1.66 -0.01 -0.91
C SER A 407 0.77 1.13 -1.45
N PHE A 408 -0.45 1.25 -0.94
CA PHE A 408 -1.48 2.20 -1.39
C PHE A 408 -1.19 3.66 -1.03
N HIS A 409 -0.31 3.92 -0.05
CA HIS A 409 0.08 5.29 0.31
C HIS A 409 1.45 5.71 -0.22
N PHE A 410 2.20 4.81 -0.86
CA PHE A 410 3.63 5.02 -0.96
C PHE A 410 4.33 4.70 -2.27
N TRP A 411 3.74 3.97 -3.22
CA TRP A 411 4.17 3.92 -4.63
C TRP A 411 2.97 3.54 -5.52
N ARG A 412 3.06 3.75 -6.85
CA ARG A 412 1.96 3.43 -7.79
C ARG A 412 1.57 1.94 -7.75
N THR A 413 0.37 1.65 -8.27
CA THR A 413 -0.24 0.34 -8.58
C THR A 413 0.78 -0.79 -8.83
N PRO A 414 0.48 -2.06 -8.45
CA PRO A 414 1.40 -3.18 -8.57
C PRO A 414 2.08 -3.23 -9.94
N LEU A 415 3.39 -3.49 -9.94
CA LEU A 415 4.15 -3.71 -11.17
C LEU A 415 3.38 -4.74 -12.03
N PRO A 416 3.26 -4.51 -13.35
CA PRO A 416 2.63 -5.50 -14.21
C PRO A 416 3.31 -6.86 -14.01
N ASN A 417 2.52 -7.93 -13.95
CA ASN A 417 3.04 -9.30 -13.92
C ASN A 417 3.97 -9.49 -15.12
N ILE A 418 5.28 -9.45 -14.86
CA ILE A 418 6.27 -9.92 -15.82
C ILE A 418 6.13 -11.43 -15.77
N ASP A 419 5.65 -11.99 -16.87
CA ASP A 419 5.56 -13.44 -17.04
C ASP A 419 7.00 -13.98 -17.16
N ILE A 420 7.55 -14.43 -16.02
CA ILE A 420 8.92 -14.94 -15.88
C ILE A 420 9.15 -16.15 -16.82
N ASP A 421 8.08 -16.87 -17.20
CA ASP A 421 8.18 -18.01 -18.10
C ASP A 421 8.52 -17.58 -19.54
N LEU A 422 8.12 -16.37 -19.97
CA LEU A 422 8.46 -15.82 -21.29
C LEU A 422 9.92 -15.36 -21.40
N GLU A 423 10.50 -14.76 -20.36
CA GLU A 423 11.93 -14.36 -20.35
C GLU A 423 12.87 -15.56 -20.24
N LEU A 424 12.46 -16.62 -19.52
CA LEU A 424 13.23 -17.87 -19.45
C LEU A 424 13.15 -18.67 -20.75
N GLN A 425 12.01 -18.67 -21.45
CA GLN A 425 11.88 -19.26 -22.79
C GLN A 425 12.66 -18.48 -23.86
N GLU A 426 12.63 -17.14 -23.84
CA GLU A 426 13.44 -16.34 -24.77
C GLU A 426 14.95 -16.56 -24.58
N ASN A 427 15.41 -16.77 -23.34
CA ASN A 427 16.81 -17.07 -23.06
C ASN A 427 17.20 -18.51 -23.44
N ALA A 428 16.26 -19.46 -23.40
CA ALA A 428 16.47 -20.81 -23.92
C ALA A 428 16.54 -20.82 -25.45
N GLU A 429 15.65 -20.08 -26.14
CA GLU A 429 15.63 -19.98 -27.61
C GLU A 429 16.85 -19.21 -28.16
N LYS A 430 17.35 -18.19 -27.45
CA LYS A 430 18.59 -17.47 -27.80
C LYS A 430 19.84 -18.37 -27.66
N ASN A 431 19.84 -19.32 -26.73
CA ASN A 431 20.93 -20.28 -26.56
C ASN A 431 20.89 -21.40 -27.61
N ASP A 432 19.70 -21.78 -28.11
CA ASP A 432 19.56 -22.77 -29.19
C ASP A 432 19.87 -22.17 -30.58
N LEU A 433 19.61 -20.88 -30.80
CA LEU A 433 20.04 -20.19 -32.04
C LEU A 433 21.56 -19.94 -32.11
N ALA A 434 22.26 -19.91 -30.97
CA ALA A 434 23.70 -19.73 -30.91
C ALA A 434 24.50 -20.99 -31.31
N ASN A 435 23.89 -22.17 -31.24
CA ASN A 435 24.53 -23.45 -31.57
C ASN A 435 24.41 -23.90 -33.04
N GLN A 436 23.74 -23.13 -33.91
CA GLN A 436 23.56 -23.49 -35.33
C GLN A 436 24.22 -22.54 -36.36
N LYS A 437 24.95 -21.51 -35.95
CA LYS A 437 25.70 -20.64 -36.88
C LYS A 437 27.18 -20.55 -36.57
N GLY A 438 27.84 -21.71 -36.59
CA GLY A 438 29.27 -21.80 -36.83
C GLY A 438 29.53 -22.14 -38.29
N GLN A 439 29.68 -21.13 -39.16
CA GLN A 439 30.55 -21.11 -40.36
C GLN A 439 30.35 -19.84 -41.21
N GLN A 440 31.43 -19.06 -41.35
CA GLN A 440 31.73 -18.03 -42.36
C GLN A 440 30.85 -16.76 -42.45
N GLU A 441 31.37 -15.61 -41.98
CA GLU A 441 31.99 -14.56 -42.81
C GLU A 441 32.53 -13.38 -41.99
N VAL A 442 33.44 -12.62 -42.60
CA VAL A 442 34.43 -11.71 -42.02
C VAL A 442 34.02 -10.23 -42.18
N MET A 443 34.39 -9.40 -41.19
CA MET A 443 34.65 -7.94 -41.19
C MET A 443 33.53 -6.89 -40.98
N ALA A 444 33.94 -5.94 -40.11
CA ALA A 444 33.64 -4.50 -40.02
C ALA A 444 32.39 -4.03 -39.25
N CYS A 445 32.62 -3.64 -37.99
CA CYS A 445 31.74 -2.80 -37.17
C CYS A 445 32.00 -1.31 -37.49
N ALA A 446 30.92 -0.54 -37.70
CA ALA A 446 30.98 0.89 -37.99
C ALA A 446 31.12 1.71 -36.69
N SER A 447 32.13 2.58 -36.64
CA SER A 447 32.41 3.54 -35.56
C SER A 447 31.66 4.86 -35.76
N SER A 448 31.05 5.37 -34.70
CA SER A 448 30.47 6.72 -34.62
C SER A 448 31.57 7.79 -34.60
N ASN A 449 31.47 8.80 -35.47
CA ASN A 449 32.45 9.87 -35.65
C ASN A 449 32.55 10.82 -34.43
N ILE A 450 33.74 10.94 -33.84
CA ILE A 450 34.13 12.05 -32.94
C ILE A 450 34.83 13.12 -33.80
N ILE A 451 34.33 14.36 -33.76
CA ILE A 451 34.94 15.51 -34.47
C ILE A 451 36.14 16.00 -33.65
N MET A 452 37.36 15.85 -34.17
CA MET A 452 38.57 16.46 -33.57
C MET A 452 38.75 17.90 -34.08
N ALA A 453 39.19 18.80 -33.19
CA ALA A 453 39.57 20.18 -33.55
C ALA A 453 40.70 20.19 -34.58
N THR A 454 40.59 21.08 -35.57
CA THR A 454 41.55 21.19 -36.66
C THR A 454 42.82 21.90 -36.22
N ARG A 455 43.94 21.59 -36.89
CA ARG A 455 45.25 22.22 -36.63
C ARG A 455 45.20 23.75 -36.59
N LYS A 456 44.40 24.35 -37.48
CA LYS A 456 44.24 25.80 -37.58
C LYS A 456 43.56 26.41 -36.35
N GLU A 457 42.60 25.69 -35.76
CA GLU A 457 41.92 26.09 -34.53
C GLU A 457 42.86 26.01 -33.33
N LEU A 458 43.72 24.98 -33.27
CA LEU A 458 44.76 24.87 -32.23
C LEU A 458 45.81 25.99 -32.31
N GLU A 459 46.22 26.37 -33.52
CA GLU A 459 47.16 27.49 -33.74
C GLU A 459 46.54 28.84 -33.33
N GLU A 460 45.28 29.10 -33.68
CA GLU A 460 44.55 30.33 -33.31
C GLU A 460 44.31 30.43 -31.79
N MET A 461 44.04 29.31 -31.12
CA MET A 461 43.91 29.27 -29.65
C MET A 461 45.24 29.56 -28.95
N ILE A 462 46.37 29.12 -29.49
CA ILE A 462 47.70 29.41 -28.93
C ILE A 462 48.05 30.90 -29.12
N GLU A 463 47.80 31.47 -30.30
CA GLU A 463 48.10 32.89 -30.60
C GLU A 463 47.29 33.85 -29.70
N ASN A 464 46.05 33.50 -29.39
CA ASN A 464 45.19 34.29 -28.48
C ASN A 464 45.65 34.24 -27.01
N LEU A 465 46.41 33.22 -26.60
CA LEU A 465 46.88 33.03 -25.22
C LEU A 465 48.33 33.52 -25.00
N GLU A 466 49.08 33.73 -26.08
CA GLU A 466 50.46 34.22 -26.06
C GLU A 466 50.69 35.55 -25.29
N PRO A 467 49.79 36.54 -25.27
CA PRO A 467 49.97 37.76 -24.47
C PRO A 467 49.68 37.59 -22.96
N HIS A 468 49.19 36.43 -22.51
CA HIS A 468 48.79 36.16 -21.13
C HIS A 468 49.67 35.11 -20.42
N MET A 469 50.88 34.86 -20.94
CA MET A 469 51.85 33.87 -20.42
C MET A 469 52.41 34.17 -19.01
N ASP A 470 52.09 35.34 -18.45
CA ASP A 470 52.46 35.71 -17.07
C ASP A 470 51.62 34.94 -16.02
N ASP A 471 50.48 34.34 -16.42
CA ASP A 471 49.66 33.47 -15.58
C ASP A 471 50.11 31.99 -15.71
N PRO A 472 50.46 31.29 -14.60
CA PRO A 472 50.89 29.90 -14.64
C PRO A 472 49.84 28.93 -15.20
N ASP A 473 48.55 29.22 -15.07
CA ASP A 473 47.47 28.38 -15.60
C ASP A 473 47.33 28.54 -17.12
N VAL A 474 47.50 29.78 -17.62
CA VAL A 474 47.53 30.05 -19.07
C VAL A 474 48.76 29.42 -19.71
N LYS A 475 49.92 29.47 -19.04
CA LYS A 475 51.14 28.80 -19.49
C LYS A 475 50.95 27.29 -19.62
N ALA A 476 50.29 26.65 -18.65
CA ALA A 476 49.97 25.22 -18.73
C ALA A 476 49.01 24.91 -19.89
N GLN A 477 48.01 25.76 -20.14
CA GLN A 477 47.09 25.60 -21.27
C GLN A 477 47.81 25.72 -22.62
N VAL A 478 48.70 26.70 -22.77
CA VAL A 478 49.51 26.86 -23.99
C VAL A 478 50.45 25.67 -24.19
N GLU A 479 51.03 25.11 -23.13
CA GLU A 479 51.86 23.89 -23.21
C GLU A 479 51.06 22.66 -23.66
N VAL A 480 49.82 22.50 -23.17
CA VAL A 480 48.92 21.41 -23.58
C VAL A 480 48.47 21.57 -25.04
N LEU A 481 48.04 22.76 -25.44
CA LEU A 481 47.64 23.05 -26.83
C LEU A 481 48.83 22.87 -27.79
N SER A 482 50.03 23.30 -27.38
CA SER A 482 51.26 23.09 -28.15
C SER A 482 51.64 21.60 -28.25
N ALA A 483 51.39 20.82 -27.19
CA ALA A 483 51.60 19.38 -27.21
C ALA A 483 50.59 18.67 -28.12
N ALA A 484 49.32 19.09 -28.12
CA ALA A 484 48.29 18.59 -29.03
C ALA A 484 48.61 18.93 -30.50
N LEU A 485 49.12 20.14 -30.76
CA LEU A 485 49.58 20.55 -32.09
C LEU A 485 50.76 19.69 -32.58
N ARG A 486 51.72 19.39 -31.68
CA ARG A 486 52.84 18.47 -31.98
C ARG A 486 52.37 17.04 -32.21
N ALA A 487 51.41 16.55 -31.43
CA ALA A 487 50.85 15.21 -31.58
C ALA A 487 50.08 15.06 -32.90
N SER A 488 49.41 16.12 -33.36
CA SER A 488 48.75 16.16 -34.68
C SER A 488 49.72 16.09 -35.87
N SER A 489 51.05 16.17 -35.64
CA SER A 489 52.07 16.15 -36.69
C SER A 489 52.88 14.84 -36.77
N LEU A 490 52.50 13.80 -36.02
CA LEU A 490 53.15 12.49 -36.06
C LEU A 490 52.27 11.48 -36.81
N ASP A 491 52.67 11.18 -38.05
CA ASP A 491 52.11 10.12 -38.88
C ASP A 491 52.91 8.81 -38.61
N PRO A 492 52.29 7.64 -38.34
CA PRO A 492 53.03 6.42 -38.08
C PRO A 492 53.25 5.63 -39.38
N GLN A 493 54.51 5.54 -39.83
CA GLN A 493 54.95 4.57 -40.83
C GLN A 493 56.23 3.85 -40.37
N GLU A 494 56.25 2.55 -40.68
CA GLU A 494 57.35 1.58 -40.67
C GLU A 494 57.64 0.78 -39.38
N GLU A 495 57.11 -0.45 -39.39
CA GLU A 495 57.65 -1.64 -38.73
C GLU A 495 59.00 -2.05 -39.37
N PRO A 496 59.92 -2.77 -38.68
CA PRO A 496 59.82 -4.23 -38.76
C PRO A 496 60.35 -5.05 -37.55
N ALA A 497 59.91 -6.30 -37.56
CA ALA A 497 60.22 -7.46 -36.72
C ALA A 497 61.71 -7.75 -36.43
N ALA A 498 61.99 -8.35 -35.25
CA ALA A 498 62.60 -9.70 -35.12
C ALA A 498 63.13 -10.04 -33.70
N SER A 499 62.96 -11.32 -33.37
CA SER A 499 63.86 -12.21 -32.61
C SER A 499 63.87 -12.20 -31.06
N MET A 500 63.43 -13.35 -30.55
CA MET A 500 63.96 -14.11 -29.40
C MET A 500 65.39 -13.76 -28.94
N GLY A 501 65.57 -13.79 -27.63
CA GLY A 501 66.54 -14.72 -27.04
C GLY A 501 67.60 -14.15 -26.09
N LYS A 502 67.45 -14.58 -24.83
CA LYS A 502 68.49 -15.16 -23.97
C LYS A 502 69.37 -14.27 -23.07
N LEU A 503 69.24 -14.63 -21.78
CA LEU A 503 70.29 -14.97 -20.81
C LEU A 503 71.00 -13.86 -20.02
N THR A 504 70.64 -13.85 -18.72
CA THR A 504 71.50 -14.08 -17.54
C THR A 504 72.64 -13.12 -17.17
N ASN A 505 72.54 -12.70 -15.90
CA ASN A 505 73.54 -12.66 -14.83
C ASN A 505 74.80 -11.81 -15.00
N CYS A 506 74.98 -10.86 -14.08
CA CYS A 506 75.82 -10.96 -12.87
C CYS A 506 75.65 -9.64 -12.09
N GLN A 507 75.23 -9.63 -10.82
CA GLN A 507 76.04 -9.89 -9.62
C GLN A 507 77.26 -8.98 -9.43
N ASN A 508 77.45 -8.60 -8.15
CA ASN A 508 78.56 -7.89 -7.49
C ASN A 508 78.28 -6.39 -7.29
N GLU A 509 78.49 -5.77 -6.13
CA GLU A 509 79.31 -6.05 -4.93
C GLU A 509 78.79 -5.13 -3.80
N VAL A 510 78.66 -5.60 -2.55
CA VAL A 510 79.52 -5.30 -1.38
C VAL A 510 79.69 -3.81 -1.05
N CYS A 511 79.55 -3.44 0.25
CA CYS A 511 80.47 -2.60 1.07
C CYS A 511 79.69 -1.80 2.15
N ILE A 512 79.67 -2.20 3.43
CA ILE A 512 80.55 -1.78 4.56
C ILE A 512 79.88 -0.77 5.53
N LYS A 513 79.81 -1.18 6.83
CA LYS A 513 79.95 -0.43 8.11
C LYS A 513 79.03 0.79 8.37
N ASP A 514 78.64 1.18 9.58
CA ASP A 514 78.93 0.80 10.98
C ASP A 514 77.94 1.59 11.85
N GLN A 515 77.52 1.04 13.00
CA GLN A 515 77.37 1.70 14.32
C GLN A 515 76.33 2.84 14.51
N LEU A 516 75.49 2.88 15.56
CA LEU A 516 75.68 2.53 16.97
C LEU A 516 74.36 2.22 17.72
N ASN A 517 74.40 1.13 18.51
CA ASN A 517 73.93 0.88 19.89
C ASN A 517 72.55 1.35 20.39
N CYS A 518 71.81 0.68 21.28
CA CYS A 518 71.80 -0.62 22.01
C CYS A 518 71.33 -0.33 23.45
N THR A 519 70.31 -1.02 23.94
CA THR A 519 70.20 -1.72 25.27
C THR A 519 68.77 -2.29 25.38
N LEU A 520 68.51 -3.61 25.27
CA LEU A 520 68.64 -4.72 26.25
C LEU A 520 67.80 -4.49 27.53
N ILE A 521 66.93 -5.40 27.98
CA ILE A 521 67.24 -6.57 28.87
C ILE A 521 65.89 -7.29 29.20
N GLN A 522 65.65 -8.58 28.88
CA GLN A 522 65.81 -9.88 29.64
C GLN A 522 64.46 -10.49 30.12
N ASP A 523 64.14 -11.74 29.73
CA ASP A 523 64.22 -13.04 30.48
C ASP A 523 62.92 -13.29 31.31
N ASP A 524 62.35 -14.48 31.59
CA ASP A 524 62.80 -15.88 31.54
C ASP A 524 61.60 -16.84 31.82
N THR A 525 61.79 -18.14 31.52
CA THR A 525 61.20 -19.36 32.16
C THR A 525 59.77 -19.93 31.92
N VAL A 526 59.73 -21.27 32.00
CA VAL A 526 58.74 -22.35 31.66
C VAL A 526 58.32 -23.07 32.99
N PRO A 527 57.51 -24.16 33.08
CA PRO A 527 56.12 -24.57 32.66
C PRO A 527 55.18 -24.91 33.85
N LEU A 528 53.88 -25.27 33.63
CA LEU A 528 53.21 -26.51 34.16
C LEU A 528 51.68 -26.60 33.89
N ILE A 529 51.31 -27.58 33.05
CA ILE A 529 50.23 -28.61 33.08
C ILE A 529 49.04 -28.45 34.07
N ASN A 530 47.79 -28.43 33.56
CA ASN A 530 46.76 -29.48 33.78
C ASN A 530 45.46 -29.25 32.97
N ASP A 531 45.05 -30.32 32.28
CA ASP A 531 43.70 -30.83 31.96
C ASP A 531 42.67 -29.87 31.32
N ALA A 532 42.46 -29.89 30.00
CA ALA A 532 41.65 -30.88 29.25
C ALA A 532 40.20 -31.00 29.75
N VAL A 533 39.27 -30.24 29.17
CA VAL A 533 38.04 -30.67 28.47
C VAL A 533 37.44 -29.43 27.77
N GLU A 534 37.61 -29.28 26.45
CA GLU A 534 36.70 -28.60 25.51
C GLU A 534 37.39 -28.50 24.14
N ASP A 535 37.52 -29.63 23.45
CA ASP A 535 38.15 -29.66 22.12
C ASP A 535 37.62 -30.84 21.29
N ILE A 536 36.39 -30.70 20.76
CA ILE A 536 35.88 -31.55 19.66
C ILE A 536 35.19 -30.74 18.53
N VAL A 537 35.00 -29.40 18.65
CA VAL A 537 34.26 -28.65 17.61
C VAL A 537 35.14 -27.73 16.74
N GLU A 538 36.41 -27.49 17.07
CA GLU A 538 37.25 -26.50 16.35
C GLU A 538 38.23 -27.10 15.32
N SER A 539 38.15 -28.39 14.98
CA SER A 539 39.17 -29.09 14.16
C SER A 539 38.75 -29.48 12.74
N ALA A 540 37.82 -28.77 12.10
CA ALA A 540 37.47 -28.99 10.68
C ALA A 540 37.74 -27.81 9.74
N LEU A 541 38.34 -26.69 10.20
CA LEU A 541 38.54 -25.49 9.36
C LEU A 541 39.97 -24.94 9.32
N ARG A 542 41.00 -25.79 9.35
CA ARG A 542 42.36 -25.34 8.99
C ARG A 542 43.19 -26.40 8.28
N TYR A 543 42.98 -26.54 6.97
CA TYR A 543 43.94 -26.94 5.94
C TYR A 543 43.19 -26.66 4.63
N ILE A 544 43.46 -25.62 3.85
CA ILE A 544 44.69 -25.37 3.09
C ILE A 544 44.74 -23.85 2.80
N HIS A 545 45.70 -23.16 3.40
CA HIS A 545 46.25 -21.92 2.84
C HIS A 545 47.62 -22.30 2.27
N ASN A 546 47.82 -22.09 0.97
CA ASN A 546 49.12 -22.06 0.34
C ASN A 546 49.17 -20.80 -0.54
N ASP A 547 50.17 -19.97 -0.27
CA ASP A 547 50.42 -18.63 -0.78
C ASP A 547 50.57 -18.55 -2.31
N SER A 548 50.20 -17.43 -2.91
CA SER A 548 51.19 -16.43 -3.39
C SER A 548 50.57 -15.32 -4.22
N ASP A 549 50.94 -14.11 -3.83
CA ASP A 549 50.70 -12.82 -4.45
C ASP A 549 51.08 -12.75 -5.94
N LEU A 550 50.21 -12.16 -6.76
CA LEU A 550 50.62 -11.21 -7.80
C LEU A 550 49.61 -10.05 -7.84
N ASN A 551 49.87 -9.12 -6.94
CA ASN A 551 49.26 -7.81 -6.85
C ASN A 551 49.92 -6.89 -7.91
N THR A 552 49.25 -6.61 -9.03
CA THR A 552 49.58 -5.43 -9.84
C THR A 552 48.71 -4.27 -9.38
N ASN A 553 49.24 -3.52 -8.42
CA ASN A 553 48.78 -2.18 -8.06
C ASN A 553 48.93 -1.26 -9.29
N SER A 554 47.84 -1.09 -10.05
CA SER A 554 47.58 0.14 -10.79
C SER A 554 46.90 1.10 -9.82
N ARG A 555 47.69 2.01 -9.25
CA ARG A 555 47.22 3.10 -8.39
C ARG A 555 46.34 4.03 -9.22
N PHE A 556 45.03 3.79 -9.23
CA PHE A 556 44.05 4.72 -9.78
C PHE A 556 44.11 6.04 -9.00
N SER A 557 44.09 7.17 -9.71
CA SER A 557 44.02 8.49 -9.10
C SER A 557 42.64 8.69 -8.44
N PRO A 558 42.50 9.41 -7.31
CA PRO A 558 41.20 9.70 -6.67
C PRO A 558 40.18 10.39 -7.59
N GLU A 559 40.65 10.94 -8.71
CA GLU A 559 39.84 11.61 -9.73
C GLU A 559 39.17 10.65 -10.72
N GLU A 560 39.68 9.42 -10.89
CA GLU A 560 39.09 8.41 -11.78
C GLU A 560 37.98 7.60 -11.11
N GLU A 561 38.10 7.30 -9.80
CA GLU A 561 37.01 6.73 -8.99
C GLU A 561 35.81 7.68 -8.83
N LYS A 562 36.03 9.00 -8.92
CA LYS A 562 34.95 9.99 -8.91
C LYS A 562 34.19 10.06 -10.24
N LYS A 563 34.85 9.79 -11.37
CA LYS A 563 34.21 9.77 -12.69
C LYS A 563 33.31 8.55 -12.88
N SER A 564 33.63 7.41 -12.23
CA SER A 564 32.83 6.18 -12.30
C SER A 564 31.56 6.18 -11.43
N LYS A 565 31.33 7.24 -10.61
CA LYS A 565 30.13 7.39 -9.77
C LYS A 565 29.11 8.40 -10.31
N ILE A 566 29.35 8.96 -11.50
CA ILE A 566 28.48 9.99 -12.08
C ILE A 566 27.40 9.28 -12.90
N GLN A 567 26.15 9.55 -12.56
CA GLN A 567 24.98 9.13 -13.32
C GLN A 567 24.24 10.35 -13.86
N ASP A 568 23.62 10.21 -15.04
CA ASP A 568 22.96 11.33 -15.73
C ASP A 568 21.43 11.36 -15.53
N ILE A 569 20.84 10.39 -14.82
CA ILE A 569 19.39 10.22 -14.68
C ILE A 569 18.80 11.23 -13.69
N VAL A 570 19.45 11.40 -12.55
CA VAL A 570 19.07 12.33 -11.47
C VAL A 570 20.16 13.40 -11.35
N PRO A 571 19.83 14.67 -11.10
CA PRO A 571 20.85 15.67 -10.79
C PRO A 571 21.73 15.26 -9.62
N GLN A 572 23.05 15.21 -9.81
CA GLN A 572 24.00 14.69 -8.82
C GLN A 572 23.86 15.37 -7.46
N ALA A 573 23.62 16.68 -7.44
CA ALA A 573 23.41 17.42 -6.20
C ALA A 573 22.23 16.88 -5.36
N LEU A 574 21.13 16.44 -6.00
CA LEU A 574 20.01 15.83 -5.28
C LEU A 574 20.37 14.45 -4.73
N LEU A 575 21.08 13.66 -5.53
CA LEU A 575 21.56 12.34 -5.09
C LEU A 575 22.52 12.49 -3.90
N ASP A 576 23.46 13.43 -3.92
CA ASP A 576 24.37 13.70 -2.80
C ASP A 576 23.61 14.11 -1.53
N GLN A 577 22.54 14.93 -1.68
CA GLN A 577 21.67 15.27 -0.54
C GLN A 577 20.91 14.06 0.00
N TYR A 578 20.59 13.09 -0.85
CA TYR A 578 19.92 11.85 -0.46
C TYR A 578 20.89 10.88 0.23
N LEU A 579 22.06 10.64 -0.35
CA LEU A 579 23.10 9.78 0.23
C LEU A 579 23.55 10.29 1.60
N SER A 580 23.61 11.61 1.78
CA SER A 580 23.97 12.19 3.09
C SER A 580 22.90 12.01 4.16
N MET A 581 21.69 11.53 3.86
CA MET A 581 20.64 11.23 4.87
C MET A 581 21.07 10.16 5.89
N THR A 582 22.09 9.36 5.60
CA THR A 582 22.69 8.39 6.54
C THR A 582 23.76 8.99 7.43
N ASP A 583 24.20 10.23 7.20
CA ASP A 583 25.20 10.89 8.05
C ASP A 583 24.59 11.19 9.44
N PRO A 584 25.17 10.65 10.53
CA PRO A 584 24.71 10.90 11.90
C PRO A 584 24.64 12.39 12.26
N SER A 585 25.45 13.25 11.65
CA SER A 585 25.45 14.70 11.90
C SER A 585 24.12 15.36 11.47
N ARG A 586 23.46 14.82 10.45
CA ARG A 586 22.19 15.33 9.94
C ARG A 586 21.03 14.95 10.83
N ALA A 587 21.08 13.77 11.43
CA ALA A 587 20.09 13.33 12.39
C ALA A 587 19.97 14.31 13.58
N GLN A 588 21.09 14.91 13.99
CA GLN A 588 21.12 15.90 15.07
C GLN A 588 20.55 17.27 14.68
N THR A 589 20.74 17.68 13.43
CA THR A 589 20.43 19.06 12.96
C THR A 589 19.06 19.20 12.30
N VAL A 590 18.46 18.08 11.89
CA VAL A 590 17.19 18.06 11.16
C VAL A 590 16.17 17.19 11.90
N ASP A 591 16.36 15.88 11.97
CA ASP A 591 15.41 14.92 12.55
C ASP A 591 16.09 13.56 12.79
N THR A 592 15.78 12.90 13.91
CA THR A 592 16.35 11.60 14.28
C THR A 592 15.85 10.46 13.39
N GLU A 593 14.76 10.67 12.65
CA GLU A 593 14.14 9.67 11.76
C GLU A 593 14.53 9.83 10.28
N ILE A 594 15.49 10.71 9.93
CA ILE A 594 15.91 10.92 8.52
C ILE A 594 16.39 9.63 7.86
N ALA A 595 17.21 8.84 8.57
CA ALA A 595 17.70 7.56 8.06
C ALA A 595 16.55 6.60 7.73
N LYS A 596 15.47 6.63 8.52
CA LYS A 596 14.25 5.86 8.25
C LYS A 596 13.57 6.34 6.97
N HIS A 597 13.45 7.65 6.74
CA HIS A 597 12.90 8.19 5.49
C HIS A 597 13.78 7.85 4.28
N CYS A 598 15.10 7.80 4.46
CA CYS A 598 16.03 7.30 3.44
C CYS A 598 15.74 5.83 3.12
N ALA A 599 15.78 4.95 4.11
CA ALA A 599 15.48 3.52 3.94
C ALA A 599 14.11 3.29 3.28
N TYR A 600 13.11 4.09 3.67
CA TYR A 600 11.76 4.01 3.14
C TYR A 600 11.69 4.24 1.62
N SER A 601 12.42 5.25 1.13
CA SER A 601 12.37 5.68 -0.27
C SER A 601 13.42 5.01 -1.16
N LEU A 602 14.33 4.23 -0.58
CA LEU A 602 15.48 3.63 -1.27
C LEU A 602 15.07 2.76 -2.47
N PRO A 603 14.05 1.90 -2.40
CA PRO A 603 13.61 1.13 -3.57
C PRO A 603 13.16 2.03 -4.74
N GLY A 604 12.43 3.11 -4.46
CA GLY A 604 12.00 4.06 -5.50
C GLY A 604 13.17 4.81 -6.14
N VAL A 605 14.18 5.18 -5.34
CA VAL A 605 15.41 5.79 -5.86
C VAL A 605 16.24 4.78 -6.66
N ALA A 606 16.34 3.53 -6.19
CA ALA A 606 17.03 2.45 -6.89
C ALA A 606 16.36 2.12 -8.23
N LEU A 607 15.03 2.06 -8.29
CA LEU A 607 14.28 1.88 -9.52
C LEU A 607 14.54 3.03 -10.50
N THR A 608 14.61 4.26 -10.00
CA THR A 608 14.83 5.45 -10.82
C THR A 608 16.22 5.48 -11.42
N LEU A 609 17.24 5.20 -10.62
CA LEU A 609 18.63 5.11 -11.09
C LEU A 609 18.87 3.86 -11.96
N GLY A 610 18.08 2.81 -11.75
CA GLY A 610 18.22 1.52 -12.42
C GLY A 610 19.42 0.71 -11.92
N ARG A 611 19.39 -0.61 -12.18
CA ARG A 611 20.41 -1.56 -11.71
C ARG A 611 21.86 -1.21 -12.10
N GLN A 612 22.06 -0.54 -13.24
CA GLN A 612 23.40 -0.14 -13.71
C GLN A 612 24.08 0.85 -12.77
N ASN A 613 23.28 1.65 -12.04
CA ASN A 613 23.75 2.67 -11.12
C ASN A 613 23.66 2.25 -9.65
N TRP A 614 23.47 0.96 -9.36
CA TRP A 614 23.40 0.43 -7.99
C TRP A 614 24.64 0.77 -7.15
N HIS A 615 25.81 0.84 -7.79
CA HIS A 615 27.06 1.24 -7.16
C HIS A 615 27.01 2.63 -6.48
N CYS A 616 26.07 3.50 -6.88
CA CYS A 616 25.85 4.79 -6.22
C CYS A 616 25.08 4.67 -4.89
N LEU A 617 24.27 3.63 -4.72
CA LEU A 617 23.39 3.42 -3.55
C LEU A 617 23.89 2.31 -2.61
N LYS A 618 24.78 1.43 -3.08
CA LYS A 618 25.25 0.25 -2.34
C LYS A 618 25.74 0.60 -0.93
N ASP A 619 26.67 1.55 -0.81
CA ASP A 619 27.25 1.95 0.49
C ASP A 619 26.17 2.50 1.44
N THR A 620 25.21 3.27 0.90
CA THR A 620 24.06 3.80 1.64
C THR A 620 23.14 2.67 2.12
N TYR A 621 22.87 1.68 1.26
CA TYR A 621 22.08 0.51 1.61
C TYR A 621 22.74 -0.31 2.73
N GLU A 622 24.04 -0.60 2.63
CA GLU A 622 24.79 -1.32 3.66
C GLU A 622 24.83 -0.57 5.01
N THR A 623 24.98 0.77 4.95
CA THR A 623 24.93 1.63 6.13
C THR A 623 23.57 1.56 6.81
N LEU A 624 22.47 1.65 6.05
CA LEU A 624 21.11 1.56 6.58
C LEU A 624 20.78 0.15 7.09
N ALA A 625 21.31 -0.89 6.44
CA ALA A 625 21.12 -2.29 6.84
C ALA A 625 21.80 -2.61 8.18
N SER A 626 22.86 -1.89 8.52
CA SER A 626 23.60 -2.01 9.78
C SER A 626 23.30 -0.88 10.77
N ASP A 627 22.27 -0.07 10.50
CA ASP A 627 21.90 1.08 11.33
C ASP A 627 21.57 0.66 12.77
N MET A 628 21.96 1.46 13.76
CA MET A 628 21.70 1.20 15.18
C MET A 628 20.19 1.15 15.49
N GLN A 629 19.38 1.92 14.77
CA GLN A 629 17.95 1.97 14.93
C GLN A 629 17.28 0.78 14.23
N TRP A 630 16.70 -0.14 15.00
CA TRP A 630 15.98 -1.30 14.46
C TRP A 630 14.82 -0.89 13.53
N LYS A 631 14.22 0.30 13.72
CA LYS A 631 13.16 0.81 12.84
C LYS A 631 13.65 1.02 11.40
N VAL A 632 14.90 1.46 11.22
CA VAL A 632 15.52 1.65 9.90
C VAL A 632 15.76 0.29 9.23
N ARG A 633 16.38 -0.64 9.97
CA ARG A 633 16.62 -2.02 9.50
C ARG A 633 15.32 -2.74 9.15
N ARG A 634 14.28 -2.59 9.98
CA ARG A 634 12.92 -3.09 9.71
C ARG A 634 12.39 -2.54 8.39
N THR A 635 12.48 -1.24 8.13
CA THR A 635 12.02 -0.66 6.87
C THR A 635 12.71 -1.28 5.65
N LEU A 636 14.01 -1.56 5.73
CA LEU A 636 14.72 -2.27 4.65
C LEU A 636 14.31 -3.75 4.54
N ALA A 637 14.12 -4.45 5.66
CA ALA A 637 13.66 -5.83 5.66
C ALA A 637 12.31 -5.99 4.93
N PHE A 638 11.40 -5.05 5.10
CA PHE A 638 10.11 -5.02 4.40
C PHE A 638 10.20 -4.69 2.90
N SER A 639 11.34 -4.21 2.40
CA SER A 639 11.48 -3.78 0.99
C SER A 639 12.60 -4.50 0.24
N ILE A 640 13.29 -5.45 0.87
CA ILE A 640 14.42 -6.17 0.27
C ILE A 640 14.03 -7.02 -0.95
N HIS A 641 12.81 -7.54 -0.99
CA HIS A 641 12.27 -8.31 -2.12
C HIS A 641 12.04 -7.42 -3.35
N GLU A 642 11.50 -6.21 -3.16
CA GLU A 642 11.36 -5.21 -4.24
C GLU A 642 12.72 -4.80 -4.79
N LEU A 643 13.71 -4.59 -3.92
CA LEU A 643 15.09 -4.33 -4.34
C LEU A 643 15.68 -5.49 -5.14
N ALA A 644 15.41 -6.73 -4.74
CA ALA A 644 15.87 -7.90 -5.48
C ALA A 644 15.30 -7.96 -6.91
N VAL A 645 14.01 -7.61 -7.08
CA VAL A 645 13.39 -7.49 -8.40
C VAL A 645 14.08 -6.41 -9.25
N ILE A 646 14.37 -5.24 -8.66
CA ILE A 646 15.01 -4.13 -9.38
C ILE A 646 16.44 -4.47 -9.81
N LEU A 647 17.22 -5.12 -8.94
CA LEU A 647 18.64 -5.38 -9.16
C LEU A 647 18.91 -6.62 -10.02
N GLY A 648 18.01 -7.61 -9.97
CA GLY A 648 18.16 -8.90 -10.64
C GLY A 648 19.17 -9.82 -9.95
N ASP A 649 19.34 -11.02 -10.49
CA ASP A 649 19.94 -12.17 -9.82
C ASP A 649 21.38 -11.94 -9.33
N GLN A 650 22.25 -11.38 -10.18
CA GLN A 650 23.70 -11.27 -9.87
C GLN A 650 23.96 -10.33 -8.70
N LEU A 651 23.36 -9.13 -8.72
CA LEU A 651 23.50 -8.15 -7.66
C LEU A 651 22.74 -8.58 -6.40
N THR A 652 21.59 -9.23 -6.55
CA THR A 652 20.85 -9.81 -5.41
C THR A 652 21.69 -10.84 -4.68
N ALA A 653 22.34 -11.76 -5.40
CA ALA A 653 23.18 -12.78 -4.80
C ALA A 653 24.44 -12.20 -4.13
N GLY A 654 25.05 -11.16 -4.74
CA GLY A 654 26.26 -10.53 -4.22
C GLY A 654 26.03 -9.62 -3.01
N ASP A 655 25.00 -8.77 -3.07
CA ASP A 655 24.83 -7.65 -2.16
C ASP A 655 23.61 -7.79 -1.23
N LEU A 656 22.49 -8.36 -1.71
CA LEU A 656 21.26 -8.44 -0.91
C LEU A 656 21.18 -9.70 -0.05
N VAL A 657 21.62 -10.86 -0.54
CA VAL A 657 21.61 -12.13 0.20
C VAL A 657 22.37 -12.05 1.54
N PRO A 658 23.59 -11.44 1.62
CA PRO A 658 24.26 -11.25 2.90
C PRO A 658 23.46 -10.41 3.90
N VAL A 659 22.82 -9.34 3.42
CA VAL A 659 21.98 -8.46 4.25
C VAL A 659 20.71 -9.17 4.71
N PHE A 660 20.05 -9.90 3.81
CA PHE A 660 18.90 -10.75 4.11
C PHE A 660 19.23 -11.74 5.25
N ASN A 661 20.38 -12.43 5.14
CA ASN A 661 20.85 -13.34 6.18
C ASN A 661 21.18 -12.64 7.50
N GLY A 662 21.60 -11.37 7.45
CA GLY A 662 21.75 -10.52 8.62
C GLY A 662 20.41 -10.25 9.31
N PHE A 663 19.39 -9.87 8.55
CA PHE A 663 18.04 -9.61 9.07
C PHE A 663 17.36 -10.86 9.65
N LEU A 664 17.64 -12.05 9.13
CA LEU A 664 17.14 -13.32 9.71
C LEU A 664 17.59 -13.53 11.17
N LYS A 665 18.76 -12.99 11.52
CA LYS A 665 19.40 -13.10 12.85
C LYS A 665 19.16 -11.86 13.73
N ASP A 666 18.38 -10.90 13.26
CA ASP A 666 18.09 -9.66 13.95
C ASP A 666 16.94 -9.85 14.97
N LEU A 667 16.43 -8.77 15.55
CA LEU A 667 15.27 -8.79 16.44
C LEU A 667 14.01 -9.28 15.70
N ASP A 668 13.07 -9.92 16.41
CA ASP A 668 11.78 -10.35 15.85
C ASP A 668 11.06 -9.23 15.05
N GLU A 669 11.18 -7.97 15.49
CA GLU A 669 10.59 -6.79 14.82
C GLU A 669 11.19 -6.50 13.43
N VAL A 670 12.43 -6.92 13.18
CA VAL A 670 13.10 -6.81 11.86
C VAL A 670 12.86 -8.09 11.07
N ARG A 671 13.01 -9.27 11.72
CA ARG A 671 12.80 -10.60 11.12
C ARG A 671 11.43 -10.72 10.46
N ILE A 672 10.38 -10.13 11.05
CA ILE A 672 9.02 -10.18 10.51
C ILE A 672 8.90 -9.53 9.13
N GLY A 673 9.72 -8.51 8.84
CA GLY A 673 9.74 -7.87 7.52
C GLY A 673 10.26 -8.81 6.44
N VAL A 674 11.30 -9.59 6.77
CA VAL A 674 11.83 -10.63 5.89
C VAL A 674 10.85 -11.78 5.74
N LEU A 675 10.24 -12.21 6.85
CA LEU A 675 9.29 -13.32 6.87
C LEU A 675 8.10 -13.05 5.96
N LYS A 676 7.48 -11.87 6.08
CA LYS A 676 6.31 -11.46 5.26
C LYS A 676 6.52 -11.52 3.75
N HIS A 677 7.77 -11.45 3.30
CA HIS A 677 8.14 -11.48 1.89
C HIS A 677 9.13 -12.59 1.57
N LEU A 678 9.12 -13.64 2.40
CA LEU A 678 10.06 -14.75 2.31
C LEU A 678 9.86 -15.52 1.00
N HIS A 679 8.61 -15.82 0.63
CA HIS A 679 8.31 -16.44 -0.66
C HIS A 679 8.81 -15.59 -1.82
N ASP A 680 8.48 -14.30 -1.83
CA ASP A 680 8.79 -13.38 -2.93
C ASP A 680 10.31 -13.28 -3.14
N PHE A 681 11.08 -13.15 -2.06
CA PHE A 681 12.54 -13.10 -2.15
C PHE A 681 13.15 -14.43 -2.59
N LEU A 682 12.73 -15.56 -1.98
CA LEU A 682 13.29 -16.88 -2.30
C LEU A 682 12.97 -17.33 -3.72
N LYS A 683 11.84 -16.90 -4.29
CA LYS A 683 11.46 -17.16 -5.68
C LYS A 683 12.47 -16.58 -6.68
N LEU A 684 13.12 -15.46 -6.34
CA LEU A 684 14.13 -14.80 -7.17
C LEU A 684 15.52 -15.46 -7.09
N LEU A 685 15.75 -16.33 -6.10
CA LEU A 685 17.03 -17.02 -5.95
C LEU A 685 17.12 -18.28 -6.82
N HIS A 686 18.33 -18.58 -7.29
CA HIS A 686 18.64 -19.84 -7.98
C HIS A 686 18.29 -21.05 -7.08
N PRO A 687 17.74 -22.15 -7.62
CA PRO A 687 17.28 -23.30 -6.83
C PRO A 687 18.30 -23.85 -5.82
N ASP A 688 19.58 -23.88 -6.17
CA ASP A 688 20.64 -24.37 -5.26
C ASP A 688 20.76 -23.50 -4.01
N LYS A 689 20.77 -22.18 -4.18
CA LYS A 689 20.83 -21.21 -3.08
C LYS A 689 19.53 -21.19 -2.28
N ARG A 690 18.39 -21.28 -2.96
CA ARG A 690 17.08 -21.41 -2.30
C ARG A 690 17.05 -22.60 -1.33
N ARG A 691 17.61 -23.74 -1.73
CA ARG A 691 17.63 -24.96 -0.91
C ARG A 691 18.42 -24.81 0.40
N GLU A 692 19.45 -23.96 0.42
CA GLU A 692 20.25 -23.67 1.63
C GLU A 692 19.38 -23.08 2.76
N TYR A 693 18.28 -22.41 2.43
CA TYR A 693 17.37 -21.78 3.41
C TYR A 693 16.44 -22.76 4.13
N LEU A 694 16.25 -23.99 3.65
CA LEU A 694 15.34 -24.97 4.27
C LEU A 694 15.69 -25.25 5.74
N TYR A 695 16.98 -25.27 6.07
CA TYR A 695 17.45 -25.45 7.45
C TYR A 695 17.17 -24.22 8.32
N GLN A 696 17.26 -23.02 7.73
CA GLN A 696 17.04 -21.75 8.43
C GLN A 696 15.56 -21.51 8.74
N LEU A 697 14.63 -22.13 7.98
CA LEU A 697 13.19 -22.00 8.25
C LEU A 697 12.79 -22.49 9.65
N GLN A 698 13.53 -23.46 10.20
CA GLN A 698 13.29 -23.95 11.57
C GLN A 698 13.61 -22.89 12.62
N GLU A 699 14.53 -21.96 12.33
CA GLU A 699 14.90 -20.87 13.26
C GLU A 699 13.74 -19.89 13.50
N PHE A 700 12.80 -19.76 12.55
CA PHE A 700 11.61 -18.93 12.73
C PHE A 700 10.61 -19.47 13.76
N LEU A 701 10.72 -20.75 14.15
CA LEU A 701 9.94 -21.28 15.27
C LEU A 701 10.42 -20.74 16.62
N VAL A 702 11.69 -20.32 16.70
CA VAL A 702 12.29 -19.75 17.90
C VAL A 702 12.17 -18.23 17.80
N THR A 703 11.19 -17.68 18.50
CA THR A 703 10.97 -16.24 18.64
C THR A 703 11.59 -15.73 19.94
N ASP A 704 12.09 -14.49 19.93
CA ASP A 704 12.60 -13.82 21.14
C ASP A 704 11.51 -13.75 22.22
N ASN A 705 10.27 -13.53 21.76
CA ASN A 705 9.10 -13.48 22.61
C ASN A 705 8.13 -14.62 22.27
N SER A 706 7.95 -15.57 23.19
CA SER A 706 7.00 -16.68 23.04
C SER A 706 5.54 -16.25 22.86
N ARG A 707 5.19 -15.01 23.23
CA ARG A 707 3.85 -14.42 23.01
C ARG A 707 3.66 -13.87 21.59
N ASN A 708 4.70 -13.81 20.77
CA ASN A 708 4.61 -13.30 19.40
C ASN A 708 3.95 -14.32 18.46
N TRP A 709 2.67 -14.59 18.71
CA TRP A 709 1.90 -15.56 17.94
C TRP A 709 1.63 -15.06 16.52
N ARG A 710 1.60 -13.74 16.29
CA ARG A 710 1.44 -13.15 14.95
C ARG A 710 2.62 -13.50 14.05
N PHE A 711 3.83 -13.52 14.58
CA PHE A 711 5.01 -13.98 13.85
C PHE A 711 4.88 -15.45 13.41
N ARG A 712 4.40 -16.33 14.30
CA ARG A 712 4.19 -17.75 13.98
C ARG A 712 3.02 -17.98 13.03
N ALA A 713 1.98 -17.15 13.09
CA ALA A 713 0.89 -17.15 12.13
C ALA A 713 1.41 -16.78 10.73
N GLU A 714 2.19 -15.70 10.62
CA GLU A 714 2.84 -15.30 9.37
C GLU A 714 3.75 -16.40 8.81
N LEU A 715 4.53 -17.08 9.67
CA LEU A 715 5.33 -18.22 9.25
C LEU A 715 4.48 -19.31 8.60
N ALA A 716 3.31 -19.63 9.17
CA ALA A 716 2.40 -20.61 8.60
C ALA A 716 1.87 -20.17 7.22
N GLU A 717 1.52 -18.89 7.04
CA GLU A 717 1.06 -18.34 5.75
C GLU A 717 2.16 -18.42 4.69
N GLN A 718 3.37 -18.02 5.04
CA GLN A 718 4.52 -18.05 4.12
C GLN A 718 4.90 -19.47 3.75
N LEU A 719 4.83 -20.42 4.68
CA LEU A 719 5.08 -21.83 4.40
C LEU A 719 4.12 -22.41 3.36
N ILE A 720 2.86 -21.95 3.31
CA ILE A 720 1.90 -22.37 2.28
C ILE A 720 2.42 -21.96 0.90
N LEU A 721 2.85 -20.71 0.75
CA LEU A 721 3.39 -20.19 -0.51
C LEU A 721 4.72 -20.88 -0.88
N LEU A 722 5.55 -21.20 0.12
CA LEU A 722 6.81 -21.89 -0.09
C LEU A 722 6.64 -23.33 -0.57
N LEU A 723 5.49 -23.97 -0.35
CA LEU A 723 5.25 -25.32 -0.84
C LEU A 723 5.54 -25.41 -2.33
N ASP A 724 5.13 -24.42 -3.13
CA ASP A 724 5.30 -24.40 -4.59
C ASP A 724 6.76 -24.24 -5.06
N LEU A 725 7.63 -23.67 -4.22
CA LEU A 725 9.03 -23.43 -4.58
C LEU A 725 9.94 -24.65 -4.37
N TYR A 726 9.50 -25.65 -3.61
CA TYR A 726 10.31 -26.80 -3.20
C TYR A 726 9.79 -28.14 -3.72
N SER A 727 10.71 -29.10 -3.83
CA SER A 727 10.38 -30.45 -4.22
C SER A 727 9.52 -31.15 -3.16
N PRO A 728 8.66 -32.12 -3.52
CA PRO A 728 7.87 -32.90 -2.56
C PRO A 728 8.71 -33.55 -1.45
N ARG A 729 9.94 -33.97 -1.78
CA ARG A 729 10.88 -34.52 -0.80
C ARG A 729 11.32 -33.47 0.21
N ASP A 730 11.70 -32.29 -0.24
CA ASP A 730 12.13 -31.21 0.65
C ASP A 730 10.98 -30.73 1.54
N VAL A 731 9.75 -30.66 1.00
CA VAL A 731 8.53 -30.37 1.77
C VAL A 731 8.33 -31.41 2.88
N TYR A 732 8.48 -32.70 2.57
CA TYR A 732 8.32 -33.79 3.53
C TYR A 732 9.43 -33.83 4.60
N ASP A 733 10.68 -33.58 4.22
CA ASP A 733 11.83 -33.67 5.11
C ASP A 733 11.97 -32.44 6.02
N TYR A 734 11.72 -31.23 5.50
CA TYR A 734 12.01 -29.97 6.19
C TYR A 734 10.77 -29.18 6.64
N LEU A 735 9.72 -29.09 5.81
CA LEU A 735 8.56 -28.24 6.13
C LEU A 735 7.52 -28.98 6.98
N ARG A 736 7.35 -30.28 6.77
CA ARG A 736 6.40 -31.11 7.55
C ARG A 736 6.60 -30.99 9.06
N PRO A 737 7.82 -31.13 9.63
CA PRO A 737 8.01 -31.00 11.08
C PRO A 737 7.55 -29.63 11.61
N ILE A 738 7.76 -28.56 10.83
CA ILE A 738 7.37 -27.20 11.18
C ILE A 738 5.85 -27.06 11.18
N ALA A 739 5.19 -27.51 10.09
CA ALA A 739 3.73 -27.48 9.98
C ALA A 739 3.04 -28.22 11.14
N LEU A 740 3.51 -29.44 11.46
CA LEU A 740 2.96 -30.24 12.55
C LEU A 740 3.19 -29.63 13.93
N ASN A 741 4.27 -28.87 14.13
CA ASN A 741 4.49 -28.10 15.35
C ASN A 741 3.49 -26.94 15.47
N LEU A 742 3.23 -26.21 14.38
CA LEU A 742 2.30 -25.08 14.36
C LEU A 742 0.83 -25.51 14.52
N CYS A 743 0.44 -26.69 14.02
CA CYS A 743 -0.87 -27.30 14.31
C CYS A 743 -1.09 -27.58 15.80
N ALA A 744 -0.02 -27.73 16.59
CA ALA A 744 -0.07 -27.92 18.04
C ALA A 744 0.15 -26.61 18.82
N ASP A 745 0.11 -25.44 18.17
CA ASP A 745 0.33 -24.14 18.82
C ASP A 745 -0.69 -23.87 19.93
N LYS A 746 -0.30 -23.04 20.90
CA LYS A 746 -1.16 -22.61 22.01
C LYS A 746 -2.29 -21.69 21.51
N VAL A 747 -2.04 -20.88 20.48
CA VAL A 747 -2.99 -19.89 19.96
C VAL A 747 -3.82 -20.47 18.82
N SER A 748 -5.15 -20.30 18.90
CA SER A 748 -6.07 -20.89 17.92
C SER A 748 -5.89 -20.37 16.50
N SER A 749 -5.63 -19.07 16.34
CA SER A 749 -5.42 -18.46 15.02
C SER A 749 -4.21 -19.06 14.29
N VAL A 750 -3.11 -19.33 15.00
CA VAL A 750 -1.93 -20.01 14.42
C VAL A 750 -2.29 -21.41 13.96
N ARG A 751 -3.01 -22.17 14.81
CA ARG A 751 -3.43 -23.54 14.47
C ARG A 751 -4.31 -23.57 13.22
N TRP A 752 -5.25 -22.62 13.06
CA TRP A 752 -6.16 -22.57 11.93
C TRP A 752 -5.42 -22.45 10.59
N ILE A 753 -4.49 -21.50 10.49
CA ILE A 753 -3.65 -21.34 9.29
C ILE A 753 -2.80 -22.59 9.06
N SER A 754 -2.32 -23.21 10.13
CA SER A 754 -1.50 -24.43 10.06
C SER A 754 -2.28 -25.64 9.56
N TYR A 755 -3.59 -25.74 9.84
CA TYR A 755 -4.43 -26.80 9.26
C TYR A 755 -4.51 -26.67 7.74
N LYS A 756 -4.71 -25.44 7.25
CA LYS A 756 -4.64 -25.15 5.80
C LYS A 756 -3.27 -25.50 5.20
N LEU A 757 -2.18 -25.16 5.90
CA LEU A 757 -0.82 -25.56 5.49
C LEU A 757 -0.69 -27.08 5.36
N VAL A 758 -1.15 -27.85 6.34
CA VAL A 758 -1.11 -29.32 6.27
C VAL A 758 -1.98 -29.86 5.12
N SER A 759 -3.15 -29.29 4.88
CA SER A 759 -4.03 -29.69 3.77
C SER A 759 -3.37 -29.47 2.40
N GLU A 760 -2.79 -28.29 2.17
CA GLU A 760 -2.05 -28.01 0.95
C GLU A 760 -0.80 -28.89 0.81
N MET A 761 -0.13 -29.22 1.92
CA MET A 761 0.95 -30.21 1.92
C MET A 761 0.46 -31.60 1.49
N VAL A 762 -0.68 -32.06 2.01
CA VAL A 762 -1.29 -33.34 1.61
C VAL A 762 -1.58 -33.34 0.11
N LYS A 763 -2.18 -32.26 -0.40
CA LYS A 763 -2.48 -32.09 -1.83
C LYS A 763 -1.23 -32.17 -2.70
N LYS A 764 -0.16 -31.46 -2.33
CA LYS A 764 1.11 -31.48 -3.05
C LYS A 764 1.77 -32.87 -3.04
N LEU A 765 1.80 -33.53 -1.87
CA LEU A 765 2.40 -34.86 -1.73
C LEU A 765 1.58 -35.95 -2.43
N TYR A 766 0.26 -35.81 -2.47
CA TYR A 766 -0.63 -36.73 -3.19
C TYR A 766 -0.38 -36.71 -4.71
N ASN A 767 -0.19 -35.51 -5.28
CA ASN A 767 0.09 -35.34 -6.71
C ASN A 767 1.50 -35.80 -7.13
N THR A 768 2.29 -36.34 -6.20
CA THR A 768 3.67 -36.79 -6.46
C THR A 768 3.70 -38.28 -6.85
N PRO A 769 4.62 -38.72 -7.74
CA PRO A 769 4.74 -40.13 -8.15
C PRO A 769 5.08 -41.12 -7.01
N THR A 770 5.46 -40.63 -5.83
CA THR A 770 5.81 -41.41 -4.65
C THR A 770 4.69 -41.34 -3.60
N PRO A 771 3.66 -42.20 -3.67
CA PRO A 771 2.50 -42.16 -2.77
C PRO A 771 2.85 -42.48 -1.31
N THR A 772 4.06 -42.98 -1.05
CA THR A 772 4.53 -43.30 0.30
C THR A 772 4.56 -42.06 1.21
N PHE A 773 4.95 -40.89 0.69
CA PHE A 773 5.06 -39.68 1.53
C PHE A 773 3.71 -39.20 2.05
N VAL A 774 2.66 -39.23 1.22
CA VAL A 774 1.32 -38.81 1.65
C VAL A 774 0.73 -39.81 2.64
N ILE A 775 0.95 -41.11 2.43
CA ILE A 775 0.50 -42.16 3.36
C ILE A 775 1.21 -42.04 4.71
N ASP A 776 2.53 -41.82 4.71
CA ASP A 776 3.31 -41.63 5.93
C ASP A 776 2.88 -40.37 6.69
N LEU A 777 2.61 -39.28 5.96
CA LEU A 777 2.06 -38.05 6.55
C LEU A 777 0.68 -38.31 7.18
N MET A 778 -0.23 -38.98 6.48
CA MET A 778 -1.56 -39.31 7.01
C MET A 778 -1.46 -40.17 8.29
N ASN A 779 -0.57 -41.17 8.30
CA ASN A 779 -0.31 -41.99 9.49
C ASN A 779 0.25 -41.16 10.65
N GLU A 780 1.13 -40.20 10.38
CA GLU A 780 1.65 -39.29 11.40
C GLU A 780 0.57 -38.35 11.94
N LEU A 781 -0.34 -37.83 11.09
CA LEU A 781 -1.48 -37.04 11.53
C LEU A 781 -2.39 -37.82 12.47
N ILE A 782 -2.63 -39.09 12.17
CA ILE A 782 -3.40 -40.00 13.03
C ILE A 782 -2.70 -40.19 14.38
N GLU A 783 -1.41 -40.55 14.37
CA GLU A 783 -0.68 -40.85 15.60
C GLU A 783 -0.53 -39.60 16.48
N ARG A 784 -0.26 -38.44 15.87
CA ARG A 784 0.04 -37.20 16.58
C ARG A 784 -1.21 -36.46 17.06
N PHE A 785 -2.28 -36.42 16.26
CA PHE A 785 -3.48 -35.64 16.55
C PHE A 785 -4.68 -36.51 16.92
N CYS A 786 -5.03 -37.53 16.13
CA CYS A 786 -6.20 -38.38 16.43
C CYS A 786 -6.04 -39.16 17.74
N ARG A 787 -4.84 -39.69 18.01
CA ARG A 787 -4.50 -40.42 19.24
C ARG A 787 -3.94 -39.53 20.35
N CYS A 788 -4.00 -38.21 20.18
CA CYS A 788 -3.47 -37.26 21.15
C CYS A 788 -4.16 -37.44 22.52
N PRO A 789 -3.41 -37.49 23.64
CA PRO A 789 -4.02 -37.59 24.97
C PRO A 789 -4.86 -36.35 25.31
N LYS A 790 -4.52 -35.18 24.75
CA LYS A 790 -5.26 -33.93 24.93
C LYS A 790 -6.40 -33.84 23.92
N TRP A 791 -7.58 -33.44 24.40
CA TRP A 791 -8.76 -33.25 23.56
C TRP A 791 -8.55 -32.20 22.46
N SER A 792 -7.73 -31.17 22.72
CA SER A 792 -7.38 -30.14 21.73
C SER A 792 -6.63 -30.70 20.52
N GLY A 793 -5.77 -31.70 20.71
CA GLY A 793 -5.10 -32.38 19.60
C GLY A 793 -6.06 -33.25 18.79
N ARG A 794 -7.04 -33.89 19.45
CA ARG A 794 -8.07 -34.68 18.76
C ARG A 794 -9.04 -33.80 17.97
N GLN A 795 -9.38 -32.62 18.48
CA GLN A 795 -10.09 -31.61 17.69
C GLN A 795 -9.25 -31.11 16.51
N ALA A 796 -7.94 -30.89 16.69
CA ALA A 796 -7.07 -30.51 15.58
C ALA A 796 -7.12 -31.55 14.45
N PHE A 797 -7.16 -32.85 14.77
CA PHE A 797 -7.35 -33.89 13.75
C PHE A 797 -8.67 -33.72 12.98
N VAL A 798 -9.78 -33.44 13.68
CA VAL A 798 -11.08 -33.21 13.02
C VAL A 798 -11.03 -31.98 12.12
N PHE A 799 -10.42 -30.87 12.57
CA PHE A 799 -10.26 -29.67 11.74
C PHE A 799 -9.36 -29.91 10.53
N ILE A 800 -8.25 -30.65 10.67
CA ILE A 800 -7.39 -31.01 9.53
C ILE A 800 -8.19 -31.84 8.52
N CYS A 801 -8.94 -32.85 8.98
CA CYS A 801 -9.83 -33.63 8.11
C CYS A 801 -10.88 -32.74 7.44
N GLN A 802 -11.49 -31.80 8.17
CA GLN A 802 -12.45 -30.86 7.64
C GLN A 802 -11.84 -30.03 6.49
N THR A 803 -10.67 -29.42 6.70
CA THR A 803 -9.99 -28.62 5.67
C THR A 803 -9.57 -29.47 4.46
N ILE A 804 -9.10 -30.70 4.68
CA ILE A 804 -8.77 -31.64 3.59
C ILE A 804 -10.00 -31.93 2.71
N ILE A 805 -11.19 -32.06 3.33
CA ILE A 805 -12.45 -32.30 2.62
C ILE A 805 -12.88 -31.02 1.90
N GLU A 806 -12.89 -29.87 2.57
CA GLU A 806 -13.33 -28.58 2.00
C GLU A 806 -12.51 -28.21 0.75
N ASP A 807 -11.19 -28.32 0.83
CA ASP A 807 -10.25 -27.92 -0.23
C ASP A 807 -9.98 -29.02 -1.29
N ASP A 808 -10.70 -30.15 -1.23
CA ASP A 808 -10.56 -31.30 -2.14
C ASP A 808 -9.10 -31.74 -2.34
N CYS A 809 -8.36 -31.85 -1.23
CA CYS A 809 -6.91 -32.09 -1.26
C CYS A 809 -6.52 -33.49 -1.74
N LEU A 810 -7.43 -34.46 -1.63
CA LEU A 810 -7.27 -35.80 -2.21
C LEU A 810 -8.63 -36.39 -2.60
N PRO A 811 -8.66 -37.38 -3.50
CA PRO A 811 -9.88 -38.11 -3.85
C PRO A 811 -10.57 -38.73 -2.62
N MET A 812 -11.90 -38.63 -2.57
CA MET A 812 -12.69 -39.03 -1.40
C MET A 812 -12.65 -40.53 -1.11
N ASP A 813 -12.35 -41.37 -2.09
CA ASP A 813 -12.11 -42.81 -1.91
C ASP A 813 -10.86 -43.05 -1.06
N HIS A 814 -9.77 -42.33 -1.33
CA HIS A 814 -8.55 -42.40 -0.54
C HIS A 814 -8.75 -41.78 0.86
N PHE A 815 -9.51 -40.70 0.96
CA PHE A 815 -9.88 -40.13 2.27
C PHE A 815 -10.66 -41.16 3.10
N ALA A 816 -11.61 -41.83 2.46
CA ALA A 816 -12.46 -42.85 3.06
C ALA A 816 -11.68 -44.11 3.49
N GLU A 817 -10.59 -44.43 2.78
CA GLU A 817 -9.72 -45.55 3.12
C GLU A 817 -8.80 -45.23 4.30
N TYR A 818 -8.07 -44.11 4.26
CA TYR A 818 -6.98 -43.83 5.22
C TYR A 818 -7.42 -43.04 6.45
N LEU A 819 -8.22 -41.97 6.29
CA LEU A 819 -8.52 -41.03 7.37
C LEU A 819 -9.89 -41.25 8.00
N LEU A 820 -10.90 -41.59 7.20
CA LEU A 820 -12.29 -41.72 7.67
C LEU A 820 -12.47 -42.73 8.82
N PRO A 821 -11.87 -43.93 8.84
CA PRO A 821 -12.07 -44.87 9.95
C PRO A 821 -11.62 -44.29 11.30
N HIS A 822 -10.56 -43.48 11.27
CA HIS A 822 -10.00 -42.80 12.44
C HIS A 822 -10.86 -41.61 12.86
N LEU A 823 -11.39 -40.87 11.89
CA LEU A 823 -12.33 -39.78 12.13
C LEU A 823 -13.61 -40.27 12.80
N LEU A 824 -14.22 -41.35 12.29
CA LEU A 824 -15.45 -41.92 12.84
C LEU A 824 -15.23 -42.50 14.26
N HIS A 825 -14.03 -42.99 14.58
CA HIS A 825 -13.71 -43.47 15.92
C HIS A 825 -13.90 -42.39 17.01
N LEU A 826 -13.73 -41.10 16.65
CA LEU A 826 -13.93 -39.98 17.56
C LEU A 826 -15.39 -39.78 17.99
N ALA A 827 -16.36 -40.50 17.40
CA ALA A 827 -17.73 -40.52 17.90
C ALA A 827 -17.85 -41.12 19.31
N SER A 828 -16.86 -41.92 19.72
CA SER A 828 -16.75 -42.46 21.09
C SER A 828 -15.81 -41.66 21.99
N ASP A 829 -15.39 -40.44 21.59
CA ASP A 829 -14.51 -39.60 22.40
C ASP A 829 -15.14 -39.32 23.76
N ARG A 830 -14.33 -39.14 24.80
CA ARG A 830 -14.82 -38.81 26.14
C ARG A 830 -15.27 -37.36 26.25
N VAL A 831 -14.78 -36.47 25.39
CA VAL A 831 -15.03 -35.03 25.44
C VAL A 831 -16.12 -34.64 24.44
N PRO A 832 -17.27 -34.10 24.90
CA PRO A 832 -18.37 -33.71 24.02
C PRO A 832 -17.95 -32.73 22.91
N ASN A 833 -17.09 -31.75 23.21
CA ASN A 833 -16.62 -30.78 22.21
C ASN A 833 -15.90 -31.41 21.00
N VAL A 834 -15.26 -32.59 21.17
CA VAL A 834 -14.69 -33.34 20.05
C VAL A 834 -15.80 -33.97 19.22
N ARG A 835 -16.80 -34.57 19.89
CA ARG A 835 -17.97 -35.20 19.25
C ARG A 835 -18.86 -34.18 18.53
N VAL A 836 -19.04 -32.99 19.10
CA VAL A 836 -19.76 -31.86 18.46
C VAL A 836 -19.07 -31.47 17.15
N LEU A 837 -17.76 -31.29 17.18
CA LEU A 837 -17.00 -30.91 15.99
C LEU A 837 -17.04 -32.02 14.92
N LEU A 838 -16.95 -33.29 15.33
CA LEU A 838 -17.15 -34.43 14.44
C LEU A 838 -18.55 -34.40 13.80
N ALA A 839 -19.60 -34.21 14.59
CA ALA A 839 -20.97 -34.15 14.10
C ALA A 839 -21.15 -33.05 13.04
N LYS A 840 -20.60 -31.85 13.30
CA LYS A 840 -20.56 -30.74 12.34
C LYS A 840 -19.83 -31.14 11.05
N THR A 841 -18.61 -31.65 11.16
CA THR A 841 -17.78 -32.03 10.01
C THR A 841 -18.47 -33.09 9.14
N LEU A 842 -19.09 -34.11 9.75
CA LEU A 842 -19.81 -35.13 9.00
C LEU A 842 -21.03 -34.57 8.28
N ARG A 843 -21.84 -33.73 8.96
CA ARG A 843 -23.12 -33.24 8.43
C ARG A 843 -22.98 -32.06 7.46
N GLN A 844 -22.06 -31.15 7.74
CA GLN A 844 -21.91 -29.87 7.02
C GLN A 844 -20.85 -29.94 5.93
N THR A 845 -19.88 -30.86 6.05
CA THR A 845 -18.73 -30.90 5.13
C THR A 845 -18.67 -32.22 4.35
N LEU A 846 -18.64 -33.36 5.04
CA LEU A 846 -18.40 -34.66 4.40
C LEU A 846 -19.59 -35.11 3.53
N LEU A 847 -20.82 -35.02 4.06
CA LEU A 847 -22.02 -35.46 3.34
C LEU A 847 -22.41 -34.57 2.14
N GLU A 848 -21.80 -33.40 1.99
CA GLU A 848 -22.00 -32.56 0.81
C GLU A 848 -21.21 -33.08 -0.41
N LYS A 849 -20.23 -33.96 -0.20
CA LYS A 849 -19.39 -34.50 -1.29
C LYS A 849 -20.12 -35.59 -2.08
N GLU A 850 -20.01 -35.51 -3.41
CA GLU A 850 -20.69 -36.41 -4.35
C GLU A 850 -20.45 -37.90 -4.06
N TYR A 851 -19.24 -38.26 -3.62
CA TYR A 851 -18.87 -39.62 -3.24
C TYR A 851 -19.80 -40.25 -2.19
N PHE A 852 -20.32 -39.44 -1.26
CA PHE A 852 -21.25 -39.88 -0.20
C PHE A 852 -22.73 -39.68 -0.57
N LEU A 853 -23.04 -38.93 -1.64
CA LEU A 853 -24.40 -38.70 -2.13
C LEU A 853 -24.84 -39.71 -3.19
N MET A 854 -23.92 -40.12 -4.07
CA MET A 854 -24.23 -40.83 -5.32
C MET A 854 -23.94 -42.34 -5.26
N CYS A 855 -23.19 -42.82 -4.27
CA CYS A 855 -22.71 -44.20 -4.22
C CYS A 855 -23.06 -44.89 -2.91
N VAL A 856 -23.90 -45.94 -2.97
CA VAL A 856 -24.12 -46.88 -1.85
C VAL A 856 -22.83 -47.69 -1.65
N ASN A 857 -21.88 -47.10 -0.92
CA ASN A 857 -20.60 -47.71 -0.57
C ASN A 857 -20.56 -47.98 0.95
N SER A 858 -19.72 -48.92 1.38
CA SER A 858 -19.59 -49.29 2.80
C SER A 858 -19.15 -48.12 3.69
N HIS A 859 -18.52 -47.10 3.09
CA HIS A 859 -18.09 -45.89 3.80
C HIS A 859 -19.27 -44.97 4.13
N GLN A 860 -20.21 -44.79 3.20
CA GLN A 860 -21.45 -44.05 3.44
C GLN A 860 -22.26 -44.68 4.57
N GLU A 861 -22.42 -46.02 4.54
CA GLU A 861 -23.13 -46.73 5.60
C GLU A 861 -22.45 -46.51 6.97
N ALA A 862 -21.12 -46.56 7.03
CA ALA A 862 -20.38 -46.28 8.26
C ALA A 862 -20.57 -44.83 8.76
N VAL A 863 -20.62 -43.84 7.86
CA VAL A 863 -20.88 -42.44 8.20
C VAL A 863 -22.30 -42.27 8.75
N GLU A 864 -23.30 -42.84 8.08
CA GLU A 864 -24.70 -42.77 8.50
C GLU A 864 -24.92 -43.45 9.86
N GLN A 865 -24.35 -44.65 10.06
CA GLN A 865 -24.39 -45.33 11.37
C GLN A 865 -23.75 -44.48 12.47
N THR A 866 -22.64 -43.80 12.17
CA THR A 866 -21.96 -42.92 13.13
C THR A 866 -22.80 -41.69 13.45
N ILE A 867 -23.46 -41.08 12.46
CA ILE A 867 -24.37 -39.95 12.68
C ILE A 867 -25.56 -40.37 13.55
N VAL A 868 -26.16 -41.54 13.29
CA VAL A 868 -27.25 -42.07 14.12
C VAL A 868 -26.79 -42.28 15.56
N ALA A 869 -25.56 -42.76 15.77
CA ALA A 869 -25.00 -42.88 17.11
C ALA A 869 -24.84 -41.50 17.80
N LEU A 870 -24.40 -40.48 17.08
CA LEU A 870 -24.26 -39.10 17.59
C LEU A 870 -25.62 -38.42 17.85
N GLN A 871 -26.67 -38.76 17.09
CA GLN A 871 -28.04 -38.30 17.35
C GLN A 871 -28.62 -38.89 18.64
N MET A 872 -28.08 -40.02 19.08
CA MET A 872 -28.42 -40.69 20.33
C MET A 872 -27.40 -40.44 21.46
N ASP A 873 -26.53 -39.43 21.31
CA ASP A 873 -25.50 -39.10 22.31
C ASP A 873 -26.11 -38.75 23.68
N ASN A 874 -25.31 -38.63 24.73
CA ASN A 874 -25.83 -38.13 26.02
C ASN A 874 -25.88 -36.60 26.04
N ASP A 875 -25.00 -35.95 25.30
CA ASP A 875 -24.83 -34.50 25.25
C ASP A 875 -25.82 -33.83 24.28
N SER A 876 -26.47 -32.74 24.71
CA SER A 876 -27.49 -32.05 23.91
C SER A 876 -26.95 -31.39 22.66
N ASP A 877 -25.73 -30.85 22.72
CA ASP A 877 -25.14 -30.11 21.61
C ASP A 877 -24.71 -31.10 20.52
N VAL A 878 -24.17 -32.25 20.92
CA VAL A 878 -23.84 -33.33 19.97
C VAL A 878 -25.08 -33.78 19.21
N LYS A 879 -26.20 -34.03 19.91
CA LYS A 879 -27.48 -34.40 19.25
C LYS A 879 -27.94 -33.32 18.28
N TYR A 880 -27.89 -32.06 18.71
CA TYR A 880 -28.32 -30.93 17.92
C TYR A 880 -27.54 -30.85 16.61
N PHE A 881 -26.22 -30.79 16.67
CA PHE A 881 -25.38 -30.70 15.47
C PHE A 881 -25.40 -31.97 14.60
N ALA A 882 -25.62 -33.15 15.18
CA ALA A 882 -25.83 -34.38 14.42
C ALA A 882 -27.20 -34.45 13.70
N SER A 883 -28.18 -33.67 14.16
CA SER A 883 -29.54 -33.64 13.60
C SER A 883 -29.76 -32.52 12.58
N ILE A 884 -28.97 -31.45 12.61
CA ILE A 884 -29.06 -30.33 11.64
C ILE A 884 -28.75 -30.82 10.22
N HIS A 885 -29.56 -30.39 9.24
CA HIS A 885 -29.36 -30.69 7.81
C HIS A 885 -28.55 -29.58 7.11
N PRO A 886 -27.61 -29.90 6.19
CA PRO A 886 -26.79 -28.92 5.46
C PRO A 886 -27.58 -27.80 4.74
N ALA A 887 -28.82 -28.04 4.32
CA ALA A 887 -29.63 -27.06 3.59
C ALA A 887 -30.11 -25.84 4.43
N SER A 888 -29.93 -25.85 5.76
CA SER A 888 -30.48 -24.80 6.64
C SER A 888 -29.51 -23.65 6.97
N THR A 889 -28.25 -23.68 6.49
CA THR A 889 -27.16 -22.88 7.09
C THR A 889 -26.53 -21.81 6.19
N LYS A 890 -26.81 -21.75 4.88
CA LYS A 890 -26.24 -20.73 3.96
C LYS A 890 -26.62 -19.27 4.26
N ILE A 891 -27.43 -19.00 5.29
CA ILE A 891 -27.88 -17.66 5.69
C ILE A 891 -27.15 -17.16 6.97
N ALA A 892 -26.33 -17.99 7.63
CA ALA A 892 -25.78 -17.69 8.96
C ALA A 892 -24.24 -17.63 9.07
N ASP A 893 -23.50 -17.71 7.96
CA ASP A 893 -22.03 -17.79 8.01
C ASP A 893 -21.33 -16.46 8.38
N ASP A 894 -22.04 -15.32 8.41
CA ASP A 894 -21.49 -14.06 8.93
C ASP A 894 -21.54 -13.95 10.47
N ALA A 895 -22.11 -14.94 11.19
CA ALA A 895 -22.31 -14.86 12.64
C ALA A 895 -21.45 -15.81 13.49
N MET A 896 -20.58 -16.64 12.91
CA MET A 896 -19.74 -17.59 13.66
C MET A 896 -18.24 -17.25 13.72
N SER A 897 -17.90 -15.96 13.57
CA SER A 897 -16.58 -15.42 13.91
C SER A 897 -16.37 -15.22 15.44
N THR A 898 -17.29 -15.70 16.28
CA THR A 898 -17.23 -15.58 17.74
C THR A 898 -17.37 -16.93 18.43
N ALA A 899 -16.30 -17.72 18.42
CA ALA A 899 -16.04 -18.72 19.46
C ALA A 899 -14.66 -18.50 20.08
N SER A 900 -14.36 -17.24 20.40
CA SER A 900 -13.52 -16.89 21.54
C SER A 900 -14.37 -17.04 22.80
N SER A 901 -14.32 -18.21 23.44
CA SER A 901 -14.70 -18.35 24.84
C SER A 901 -13.89 -19.49 25.46
N THR A 902 -12.83 -19.09 26.15
CA THR A 902 -12.41 -19.61 27.46
C THR A 902 -13.11 -20.88 27.94
N TYR A 903 -12.36 -21.98 27.95
CA TYR A 903 -12.19 -22.86 29.11
C TYR A 903 -10.80 -23.49 29.09
#